data_AF-A0A4V2F1L2-F1
#
_entry.id   AF-A0A4V2F1L2-F1
#
_cell.length_a   1.000
_cell.length_b   1.000
_cell.length_c   1.000
_cell.angle_alpha   90.00
_cell.angle_beta   90.00
_cell.angle_gamma   90.00
#
_symmetry.space_group_name_H-M   'P 1'
#
loop_
_entity.id
_entity.type
_entity.pdbx_description
1 polymer ?
#
loop_
_entity_poly.entity_id
_entity_poly.type
_entity_poly.pdbx_seq_one_letter_code
_entity_poly.pdbx_strand_id
1 'polypeptide(L)'
;MFRTTIIRPIFTATCLVLAVNATIAQDFTPDAALKPGMAAPPIVTAKWIKGEEVKSFEKGKVYVVEFWATWCGPCRGAMPHFSEVANKYKGKATVFSINTNELAYSKNKNADYIAKAGHFVERLGDGMDYAVGIDTRDTTMWSTWIKPTGFEGIPKAYIIGRDQKIAWIGHPAAVEEPLELIVNNKFDAAAQKQLAEDSKNIGEKYRAVFKPFRKLWDDKEYLKMLPYMDTLQSIRPNLADFYDGLRFEIYSRKNPELAGQLGEQYLKKYHNAPLTLMTMASFALDSGSAVNYPLALKMAEQVAARSETTDRSALGLLAKAWFRNGDAKKAIELQEAAIRSMENNQFLDIKPEMIEPSRKLLEEYKAQANTAAGIHFSTGNWKEIQELAKKEKKAIFIDVYTSWCGPCKKMAAEVFPQQQVGNVFNANFINYKIDAEKGEGIELSNRYNAKAYPTYLFINSDGELIYRTTGYMPAEAFLKEANIAIAEKNDPKPLARWMDEYRAGNRSKDFLLGYLKKRQATELPCEELIEELFPKLNATDLQEKETWTKLLASYISVQYIPDGFLYKYVIQHHAAIDSIGAARAPSLYIMQFGVNNYILKNIVPNKKEQELNKAETCMKQMATLLKSPDKEVIYRKVKLDYYSKNYDAKKFNAAVTNYVENGLFKRDPYQMIAENKPKFDKYMEPYLSGKEDSTKVANWDMMKDIMRLGDAVNWAYFLRDAAETVYMNPADKAMLQRGLAWAKKARDIFSHFSTEGVYAGLLFKNGKQNEAVKIYEQELVKLPSVKTELFEANTAQLKAGKAPKSLWK
;
A
#
# COMPACT_ATOMS: atom_id res chain seq x y z
N MET A 1 -17.53 18.07 -24.38
CA MET A 1 -16.67 19.25 -24.60
C MET A 1 -16.15 19.71 -23.24
N PHE A 2 -15.09 19.07 -22.72
CA PHE A 2 -14.43 19.49 -21.47
C PHE A 2 -12.97 19.74 -21.78
N ARG A 3 -12.67 21.01 -22.03
CA ARG A 3 -11.32 21.52 -22.14
C ARG A 3 -10.61 21.31 -20.81
N THR A 4 -9.40 20.75 -20.90
CA THR A 4 -8.21 21.23 -20.18
C THR A 4 -8.44 22.60 -19.54
N THR A 5 -8.42 22.69 -18.20
CA THR A 5 -7.97 23.83 -17.36
C THR A 5 -8.51 23.66 -15.94
N ILE A 6 -7.81 22.93 -15.05
CA ILE A 6 -7.66 23.29 -13.62
C ILE A 6 -6.30 22.74 -13.15
N ILE A 7 -5.22 23.40 -13.54
CA ILE A 7 -4.03 23.49 -12.70
C ILE A 7 -4.19 24.82 -11.96
N ARG A 8 -4.61 24.81 -10.68
CA ARG A 8 -4.52 25.91 -9.71
C ARG A 8 -5.14 25.50 -8.36
N PRO A 9 -4.74 26.01 -7.18
CA PRO A 9 -3.52 26.75 -6.80
C PRO A 9 -2.93 26.26 -5.45
N ILE A 10 -3.07 24.98 -5.06
CA ILE A 10 -2.55 24.50 -3.76
C ILE A 10 -1.03 24.26 -3.83
N PHE A 11 -0.49 23.84 -4.98
CA PHE A 11 0.93 23.54 -5.14
C PHE A 11 1.84 24.77 -5.40
N THR A 12 1.31 25.86 -5.97
CA THR A 12 2.11 27.08 -6.21
C THR A 12 2.45 27.84 -4.94
N ALA A 13 1.63 27.73 -3.88
CA ALA A 13 1.91 28.41 -2.61
C ALA A 13 2.96 27.68 -1.76
N THR A 14 2.99 26.34 -1.77
CA THR A 14 3.88 25.55 -0.91
C THR A 14 5.33 25.49 -1.42
N CYS A 15 5.55 25.53 -2.74
CA CYS A 15 6.90 25.54 -3.32
C CYS A 15 7.55 26.94 -3.37
N LEU A 16 6.77 28.04 -3.35
CA LEU A 16 7.34 29.40 -3.35
C LEU A 16 7.95 29.77 -1.99
N VAL A 17 7.40 29.27 -0.87
CA VAL A 17 7.83 29.69 0.48
C VAL A 17 9.16 29.03 0.89
N LEU A 18 9.53 27.88 0.34
CA LEU A 18 10.80 27.22 0.66
C LEU A 18 12.00 27.71 -0.17
N ALA A 19 11.80 28.52 -1.22
CA ALA A 19 12.85 28.87 -2.18
C ALA A 19 13.12 30.38 -2.38
N VAL A 20 12.33 31.31 -1.83
CA VAL A 20 12.47 32.75 -2.18
C VAL A 20 13.30 33.59 -1.20
N ASN A 21 13.62 33.16 0.02
CA ASN A 21 14.39 34.02 0.95
C ASN A 21 15.92 33.92 0.79
N ALA A 22 16.40 34.00 -0.45
CA ALA A 22 17.84 34.03 -0.75
C ALA A 22 18.18 35.10 -1.80
N THR A 23 17.71 36.35 -1.60
CA THR A 23 18.38 37.60 -2.07
C THR A 23 17.49 38.79 -1.75
N ILE A 24 17.79 39.56 -0.70
CA ILE A 24 18.03 41.01 -0.71
C ILE A 24 18.89 41.29 0.53
N ALA A 25 20.19 41.47 0.32
CA ALA A 25 21.05 42.16 1.26
C ALA A 25 21.10 43.62 0.78
N GLN A 26 20.43 44.52 1.49
CA GLN A 26 20.81 45.93 1.57
C GLN A 26 20.11 46.62 2.76
N ASP A 27 20.96 47.01 3.70
CA ASP A 27 20.86 48.06 4.72
C ASP A 27 19.52 48.30 5.42
N PHE A 28 19.35 47.64 6.57
CA PHE A 28 18.69 48.23 7.74
C PHE A 28 19.22 47.55 9.00
N THR A 29 20.00 48.27 9.81
CA THR A 29 20.26 47.89 11.20
C THR A 29 19.31 48.65 12.11
N PRO A 30 18.49 47.94 12.90
CA PRO A 30 18.15 48.43 14.24
C PRO A 30 18.50 47.41 15.33
N ASP A 31 18.75 47.96 16.51
CA ASP A 31 19.38 47.38 17.68
C ASP A 31 18.83 46.04 18.20
N ALA A 32 19.79 45.20 18.61
CA ALA A 32 19.68 43.94 19.36
C ALA A 32 18.75 42.86 18.76
N ALA A 33 19.23 42.19 17.71
CA ALA A 33 18.59 40.97 17.24
C ALA A 33 18.57 39.89 18.35
N LEU A 34 17.40 39.29 18.62
CA LEU A 34 17.23 38.24 19.62
C LEU A 34 18.14 37.05 19.25
N LYS A 35 19.08 36.71 20.14
CA LYS A 35 20.16 35.75 19.90
C LYS A 35 20.43 34.86 21.12
N PRO A 36 21.10 33.71 20.94
CA PRO A 36 21.57 32.91 22.06
C PRO A 36 22.38 33.74 23.07
N GLY A 37 22.17 33.47 24.36
CA GLY A 37 22.76 34.20 25.49
C GLY A 37 21.95 35.39 25.99
N MET A 38 20.87 35.80 25.32
CA MET A 38 19.93 36.81 25.82
C MET A 38 18.89 36.19 26.75
N ALA A 39 18.37 36.98 27.70
CA ALA A 39 17.21 36.56 28.50
C ALA A 39 16.02 36.25 27.59
N ALA A 40 15.32 35.16 27.88
CA ALA A 40 14.15 34.78 27.11
C ALA A 40 12.99 35.78 27.35
N PRO A 41 12.32 36.30 26.30
CA PRO A 41 11.15 37.16 26.46
C PRO A 41 10.02 36.45 27.23
N PRO A 42 9.08 37.16 27.85
CA PRO A 42 7.93 36.52 28.50
C PRO A 42 7.01 35.81 27.47
N ILE A 43 6.28 34.79 27.94
CA ILE A 43 5.18 34.17 27.19
C ILE A 43 3.89 34.91 27.51
N VAL A 44 3.23 35.46 26.49
CA VAL A 44 1.97 36.20 26.60
C VAL A 44 1.00 35.63 25.58
N THR A 45 -0.05 34.97 26.05
CA THR A 45 -1.03 34.27 25.22
C THR A 45 -2.44 34.80 25.48
N ALA A 46 -3.31 34.71 24.48
CA ALA A 46 -4.74 34.96 24.66
C ALA A 46 -5.43 33.79 25.38
N LYS A 47 -5.03 32.56 25.06
CA LYS A 47 -5.64 31.34 25.63
C LYS A 47 -4.70 30.15 25.48
N TRP A 48 -4.71 29.24 26.46
CA TRP A 48 -4.18 27.89 26.32
C TRP A 48 -5.32 26.94 25.92
N ILE A 49 -5.12 26.21 24.83
CA ILE A 49 -6.15 25.34 24.25
C ILE A 49 -5.87 23.85 24.46
N LYS A 50 -4.66 23.49 24.88
CA LYS A 50 -4.26 22.12 25.23
C LYS A 50 -3.12 22.15 26.26
N GLY A 51 -3.13 21.20 27.20
CA GLY A 51 -2.06 20.99 28.17
C GLY A 51 -1.97 22.06 29.27
N GLU A 52 -0.95 21.92 30.12
CA GLU A 52 -0.69 22.85 31.22
C GLU A 52 -0.09 24.17 30.70
N GLU A 53 -0.56 25.29 31.26
CA GLU A 53 -0.09 26.62 30.91
C GLU A 53 1.35 26.89 31.41
N VAL A 54 2.18 27.45 30.54
CA VAL A 54 3.54 27.93 30.88
C VAL A 54 3.53 29.45 31.05
N LYS A 55 3.46 29.91 32.31
CA LYS A 55 3.40 31.36 32.65
C LYS A 55 4.76 32.06 32.63
N SER A 56 5.82 31.35 32.98
CA SER A 56 7.17 31.89 33.11
C SER A 56 8.23 30.80 33.03
N PHE A 57 9.48 31.18 32.73
CA PHE A 57 10.63 30.28 32.76
C PHE A 57 11.22 30.22 34.18
N GLU A 58 11.25 29.05 34.80
CA GLU A 58 11.85 28.86 36.12
C GLU A 58 13.35 28.60 36.03
N LYS A 59 14.13 29.18 36.96
CA LYS A 59 15.56 28.91 37.07
C LYS A 59 15.79 27.42 37.41
N GLY A 60 16.74 26.79 36.73
CA GLY A 60 17.07 25.37 36.88
C GLY A 60 16.32 24.43 35.94
N LYS A 61 15.28 24.89 35.24
CA LYS A 61 14.52 24.09 34.26
C LYS A 61 14.91 24.43 32.82
N VAL A 62 14.69 23.48 31.91
CA VAL A 62 14.90 23.66 30.46
C VAL A 62 13.54 23.73 29.78
N TYR A 63 13.36 24.68 28.87
CA TYR A 63 12.11 24.82 28.11
C TYR A 63 12.38 24.79 26.61
N VAL A 64 11.41 24.30 25.85
CA VAL A 64 11.41 24.35 24.40
C VAL A 64 10.09 24.95 23.93
N VAL A 65 10.17 26.03 23.16
CA VAL A 65 8.99 26.70 22.60
C VAL A 65 9.06 26.71 21.08
N GLU A 66 8.02 26.22 20.42
CA GLU A 66 7.81 26.33 18.97
C GLU A 66 6.74 27.37 18.62
N PHE A 67 6.99 28.21 17.62
CA PHE A 67 6.01 29.12 17.04
C PHE A 67 5.52 28.63 15.68
N TRP A 68 4.20 28.55 15.50
CA TRP A 68 3.56 27.96 14.32
C TRP A 68 2.24 28.65 13.94
N ALA A 69 1.63 28.27 12.81
CA ALA A 69 0.29 28.70 12.41
C ALA A 69 -0.42 27.63 11.56
N THR A 70 -1.76 27.61 11.51
CA THR A 70 -2.50 26.57 10.75
C THR A 70 -2.26 26.64 9.24
N TRP A 71 -1.96 27.84 8.73
CA TRP A 71 -1.63 28.08 7.33
C TRP A 71 -0.19 27.69 6.95
N CYS A 72 0.66 27.42 7.95
CA CYS A 72 2.08 27.18 7.74
C CYS A 72 2.34 25.71 7.36
N GLY A 73 2.51 25.44 6.07
CA GLY A 73 2.83 24.10 5.56
C GLY A 73 4.02 23.42 6.24
N PRO A 74 5.20 24.07 6.33
CA PRO A 74 6.37 23.48 7.01
C PRO A 74 6.14 23.19 8.50
N CYS A 75 5.36 24.02 9.21
CA CYS A 75 5.02 23.79 10.61
C CYS A 75 4.26 22.47 10.78
N ARG A 76 3.28 22.22 9.90
CA ARG A 76 2.46 21.00 9.93
C ARG A 76 3.28 19.71 9.78
N GLY A 77 4.36 19.77 9.01
CA GLY A 77 5.29 18.64 8.86
C GLY A 77 6.20 18.42 10.06
N ALA A 78 6.46 19.46 10.86
CA ALA A 78 7.32 19.38 12.04
C ALA A 78 6.58 18.91 13.31
N MET A 79 5.26 19.06 13.37
CA MET A 79 4.45 18.79 14.56
C MET A 79 4.59 17.36 15.12
N PRO A 80 4.54 16.27 14.33
CA PRO A 80 4.71 14.91 14.86
C PRO A 80 6.08 14.71 15.50
N HIS A 81 7.15 15.21 14.86
CA HIS A 81 8.48 15.18 15.44
C HIS A 81 8.55 16.01 16.73
N PHE A 82 7.91 17.18 16.77
CA PHE A 82 7.87 17.99 17.99
C PHE A 82 7.12 17.28 19.13
N SER A 83 6.11 16.46 18.82
CA SER A 83 5.47 15.56 19.80
C SER A 83 6.37 14.45 20.26
N GLU A 84 7.17 13.85 19.37
CA GLU A 84 8.21 12.89 19.76
C GLU A 84 9.24 13.53 20.70
N VAL A 85 9.69 14.75 20.40
CA VAL A 85 10.58 15.51 21.28
C VAL A 85 9.91 15.77 22.64
N ALA A 86 8.68 16.28 22.67
CA ALA A 86 7.95 16.51 23.91
C ALA A 86 7.87 15.25 24.78
N ASN A 87 7.57 14.11 24.16
CA ASN A 87 7.47 12.82 24.83
C ASN A 87 8.82 12.25 25.28
N LYS A 88 9.87 12.38 24.46
CA LYS A 88 11.23 11.91 24.77
C LYS A 88 11.87 12.68 25.93
N TYR A 89 11.64 13.99 26.00
CA TYR A 89 12.23 14.87 27.03
C TYR A 89 11.28 15.16 28.20
N LYS A 90 10.15 14.46 28.31
CA LYS A 90 9.22 14.60 29.43
C LYS A 90 9.95 14.40 30.76
N GLY A 91 9.80 15.37 31.67
CA GLY A 91 10.50 15.42 32.97
C GLY A 91 11.93 15.95 32.93
N LYS A 92 12.54 16.10 31.74
CA LYS A 92 13.87 16.72 31.55
C LYS A 92 13.78 18.13 30.97
N ALA A 93 12.78 18.40 30.14
CA ALA A 93 12.45 19.72 29.60
C ALA A 93 10.93 19.88 29.49
N THR A 94 10.46 21.12 29.60
CA THR A 94 9.06 21.48 29.33
C THR A 94 8.93 21.92 27.88
N VAL A 95 8.20 21.16 27.07
CA VAL A 95 8.02 21.41 25.64
C VAL A 95 6.60 21.90 25.37
N PHE A 96 6.46 23.03 24.68
CA PHE A 96 5.17 23.62 24.33
C PHE A 96 5.26 24.40 23.01
N SER A 97 4.09 24.76 22.46
CA SER A 97 4.01 25.54 21.23
C SER A 97 3.07 26.72 21.36
N ILE A 98 3.30 27.75 20.55
CA ILE A 98 2.48 28.96 20.46
C ILE A 98 2.03 29.14 19.01
N ASN A 99 0.72 29.07 18.79
CA ASN A 99 0.11 29.48 17.53
C ASN A 99 0.20 31.00 17.40
N THR A 100 0.81 31.52 16.35
CA THR A 100 1.05 32.95 16.15
C THR A 100 0.73 33.38 14.72
N ASN A 101 0.38 34.66 14.56
CA ASN A 101 0.08 35.26 13.26
C ASN A 101 -0.96 34.47 12.42
N GLU A 102 -1.94 33.88 13.09
CA GLU A 102 -2.92 32.95 12.52
C GLU A 102 -3.81 33.58 11.43
N LEU A 103 -4.01 34.89 11.51
CA LEU A 103 -4.83 35.66 10.59
C LEU A 103 -4.05 36.25 9.41
N ALA A 104 -2.74 36.05 9.30
CA ALA A 104 -1.87 36.64 8.26
C ALA A 104 -2.46 36.50 6.85
N TYR A 105 -2.86 35.28 6.48
CA TYR A 105 -3.40 34.94 5.16
C TYR A 105 -4.92 34.74 5.15
N SER A 106 -5.60 35.07 6.24
CA SER A 106 -7.07 35.00 6.28
C SER A 106 -7.68 36.15 5.48
N LYS A 107 -8.65 35.83 4.61
CA LYS A 107 -9.49 36.83 3.94
C LYS A 107 -10.46 37.50 4.93
N ASN A 108 -10.84 36.82 6.01
CA ASN A 108 -11.64 37.38 7.09
C ASN A 108 -10.73 37.67 8.29
N LYS A 109 -10.37 38.94 8.48
CA LYS A 109 -9.54 39.40 9.62
C LYS A 109 -10.31 39.45 10.94
N ASN A 110 -11.63 39.29 10.90
CA ASN A 110 -12.49 39.21 12.09
C ASN A 110 -12.80 37.77 12.52
N ALA A 111 -12.28 36.76 11.81
CA ALA A 111 -12.52 35.36 12.15
C ALA A 111 -12.05 35.02 13.59
N ASP A 112 -12.75 34.08 14.23
CA ASP A 112 -12.32 33.49 15.48
C ASP A 112 -11.10 32.58 15.22
N TYR A 113 -9.93 33.16 15.45
CA TYR A 113 -8.65 32.52 15.21
C TYR A 113 -8.29 31.50 16.30
N ILE A 114 -8.85 31.64 17.51
CA ILE A 114 -8.67 30.70 18.62
C ILE A 114 -9.40 29.40 18.29
N ALA A 115 -10.68 29.48 17.91
CA ALA A 115 -11.46 28.31 17.51
C ALA A 115 -10.84 27.62 16.29
N LYS A 116 -10.39 28.40 15.29
CA LYS A 116 -9.72 27.88 14.10
C LYS A 116 -8.46 27.05 14.44
N ALA A 117 -7.61 27.57 15.33
CA ALA A 117 -6.43 26.84 15.79
C ALA A 117 -6.80 25.64 16.67
N GLY A 118 -7.79 25.77 17.55
CA GLY A 118 -8.33 24.69 18.38
C GLY A 118 -8.74 23.47 17.56
N HIS A 119 -9.60 23.65 16.57
CA HIS A 119 -10.02 22.57 15.67
C HIS A 119 -8.88 21.94 14.88
N PHE A 120 -7.84 22.70 14.58
CA PHE A 120 -6.66 22.17 13.92
C PHE A 120 -5.87 21.26 14.86
N VAL A 121 -5.68 21.68 16.12
CA VAL A 121 -5.00 20.88 17.16
C VAL A 121 -5.79 19.60 17.47
N GLU A 122 -7.12 19.70 17.61
CA GLU A 122 -8.01 18.55 17.79
C GLU A 122 -7.86 17.54 16.65
N ARG A 123 -7.89 18.00 15.39
CA ARG A 123 -7.74 17.14 14.20
C ARG A 123 -6.40 16.40 14.15
N LEU A 124 -5.34 17.00 14.68
CA LEU A 124 -4.02 16.36 14.70
C LEU A 124 -3.87 15.33 15.82
N GLY A 125 -4.72 15.36 16.84
CA GLY A 125 -4.70 14.41 17.96
C GLY A 125 -3.32 14.30 18.61
N ASP A 126 -2.78 13.09 18.64
CA ASP A 126 -1.46 12.77 19.21
C ASP A 126 -0.30 13.39 18.42
N GLY A 127 -0.54 13.86 17.18
CA GLY A 127 0.45 14.59 16.38
C GLY A 127 0.78 15.99 16.92
N MET A 128 0.09 16.45 17.96
CA MET A 128 0.42 17.64 18.75
C MET A 128 0.30 17.36 20.25
N ASP A 129 0.92 16.29 20.73
CA ASP A 129 0.92 15.88 22.14
C ASP A 129 1.88 16.70 23.03
N TYR A 130 1.54 17.98 23.20
CA TYR A 130 2.21 18.94 24.09
C TYR A 130 1.27 20.12 24.39
N ALA A 131 1.67 21.00 25.31
CA ALA A 131 0.88 22.19 25.63
C ALA A 131 0.86 23.18 24.45
N VAL A 132 -0.31 23.78 24.19
CA VAL A 132 -0.53 24.71 23.07
C VAL A 132 -1.18 25.99 23.56
N GLY A 133 -0.43 27.09 23.42
CA GLY A 133 -0.91 28.45 23.61
C GLY A 133 -1.30 29.11 22.30
N ILE A 134 -2.23 30.06 22.35
CA ILE A 134 -2.62 30.91 21.23
C ILE A 134 -2.14 32.33 21.50
N ASP A 135 -1.42 32.91 20.56
CA ASP A 135 -0.97 34.30 20.62
C ASP A 135 -2.16 35.26 20.77
N THR A 136 -1.86 36.41 21.34
CA THR A 136 -2.73 37.58 21.37
C THR A 136 -3.16 38.02 19.96
N ARG A 137 -4.31 38.68 19.86
CA ARG A 137 -4.88 39.09 18.57
C ARG A 137 -3.99 40.10 17.83
N ASP A 138 -3.26 40.92 18.57
CA ASP A 138 -2.26 41.87 18.10
C ASP A 138 -0.89 41.23 17.81
N THR A 139 -0.78 39.90 17.92
CA THR A 139 0.42 39.12 17.59
C THR A 139 1.64 39.50 18.45
N THR A 140 1.44 39.65 19.75
CA THR A 140 2.49 39.94 20.73
C THR A 140 3.65 38.95 20.63
N MET A 141 3.38 37.65 20.56
CA MET A 141 4.44 36.63 20.46
C MET A 141 5.20 36.70 19.13
N TRP A 142 4.51 37.00 18.02
CA TRP A 142 5.19 37.29 16.75
C TRP A 142 6.17 38.46 16.91
N SER A 143 5.73 39.53 17.57
CA SER A 143 6.50 40.77 17.67
C SER A 143 7.67 40.68 18.65
N THR A 144 7.58 39.87 19.70
CA THR A 144 8.63 39.74 20.72
C THR A 144 9.60 38.59 20.46
N TRP A 145 9.14 37.50 19.84
CA TRP A 145 9.98 36.33 19.59
C TRP A 145 10.45 36.25 18.13
N ILE A 146 9.59 36.55 17.14
CA ILE A 146 9.90 36.30 15.73
C ILE A 146 10.59 37.49 15.07
N LYS A 147 9.96 38.67 15.08
CA LYS A 147 10.49 39.89 14.42
C LYS A 147 11.93 40.22 14.85
N PRO A 148 12.28 40.20 16.14
CA PRO A 148 13.61 40.64 16.59
C PRO A 148 14.73 39.71 16.15
N THR A 149 14.48 38.52 15.60
CA THR A 149 15.56 37.66 15.10
C THR A 149 16.12 38.09 13.75
N GLY A 150 15.54 39.12 13.10
CA GLY A 150 15.92 39.56 11.76
C GLY A 150 15.44 38.65 10.62
N PHE A 151 14.75 37.54 10.94
CA PHE A 151 14.14 36.64 9.97
C PHE A 151 12.68 36.35 10.35
N GLU A 152 11.73 36.94 9.64
CA GLU A 152 10.29 36.81 9.92
C GLU A 152 9.69 35.54 9.28
N GLY A 153 9.99 34.38 9.87
CA GLY A 153 9.50 33.09 9.37
C GLY A 153 9.15 32.09 10.47
N ILE A 154 8.16 31.25 10.19
CA ILE A 154 7.75 30.08 11.00
C ILE A 154 7.78 28.80 10.11
N PRO A 155 8.00 27.61 10.68
CA PRO A 155 8.12 27.33 12.12
C PRO A 155 9.46 27.80 12.67
N LYS A 156 9.46 28.17 13.95
CA LYS A 156 10.67 28.56 14.67
C LYS A 156 10.64 28.05 16.10
N ALA A 157 11.73 27.44 16.54
CA ALA A 157 11.87 26.87 17.86
C ALA A 157 13.02 27.51 18.63
N TYR A 158 12.85 27.58 19.95
CA TYR A 158 13.83 28.11 20.88
C TYR A 158 14.02 27.11 22.02
N ILE A 159 15.26 26.96 22.48
CA ILE A 159 15.56 26.27 23.73
C ILE A 159 15.99 27.31 24.75
N ILE A 160 15.32 27.32 25.89
CA ILE A 160 15.62 28.19 27.02
C ILE A 160 16.37 27.34 28.05
N GLY A 161 17.57 27.79 28.42
CA GLY A 161 18.45 27.13 29.36
C GLY A 161 18.05 27.33 30.82
N ARG A 162 18.75 26.62 31.71
CA ARG A 162 18.53 26.65 33.17
C ARG A 162 18.75 28.02 33.80
N ASP A 163 19.42 28.92 33.09
CA ASP A 163 19.71 30.31 33.46
C ASP A 163 18.66 31.30 32.91
N GLN A 164 17.55 30.80 32.35
CA GLN A 164 16.47 31.58 31.72
C GLN A 164 16.90 32.35 30.47
N LYS A 165 18.07 32.01 29.91
CA LYS A 165 18.56 32.58 28.66
C LYS A 165 18.26 31.66 27.50
N ILE A 166 18.15 32.24 26.31
CA ILE A 166 18.02 31.51 25.06
C ILE A 166 19.34 30.76 24.84
N ALA A 167 19.30 29.44 24.87
CA ALA A 167 20.46 28.60 24.57
C ALA A 167 20.58 28.34 23.06
N TRP A 168 19.44 28.23 22.36
CA TRP A 168 19.42 27.91 20.93
C TRP A 168 18.19 28.47 20.22
N ILE A 169 18.34 28.81 18.93
CA ILE A 169 17.27 29.29 18.03
C ILE A 169 17.40 28.54 16.71
N GLY A 170 16.31 27.99 16.18
CA GLY A 170 16.34 27.33 14.88
C GLY A 170 15.01 26.75 14.43
N HIS A 171 15.06 25.80 13.50
CA HIS A 171 13.86 25.10 13.00
C HIS A 171 13.52 23.92 13.94
N PRO A 172 12.25 23.66 14.30
CA PRO A 172 11.87 22.57 15.21
C PRO A 172 12.41 21.20 14.82
N ALA A 173 12.47 20.88 13.52
CA ALA A 173 13.08 19.62 13.03
C ALA A 173 14.57 19.40 13.37
N ALA A 174 15.27 20.42 13.89
CA ALA A 174 16.67 20.34 14.31
C ALA A 174 16.83 20.57 15.82
N VAL A 175 15.75 20.53 16.60
CA VAL A 175 15.76 20.89 18.03
C VAL A 175 16.32 19.79 18.92
N GLU A 176 16.24 18.54 18.49
CA GLU A 176 16.54 17.38 19.35
C GLU A 176 18.01 17.31 19.75
N GLU A 177 18.94 17.45 18.81
CA GLU A 177 20.38 17.41 19.07
C GLU A 177 20.86 18.52 20.03
N PRO A 178 20.55 19.81 19.81
CA PRO A 178 20.90 20.85 20.77
C PRO A 178 20.21 20.65 22.12
N LEU A 179 18.96 20.15 22.14
CA LEU A 179 18.25 19.86 23.39
C LEU A 179 18.91 18.74 24.19
N GLU A 180 19.31 17.64 23.55
CA GLU A 180 20.04 16.55 24.19
C GLU A 180 21.34 17.05 24.82
N LEU A 181 22.09 17.87 24.09
CA LEU A 181 23.33 18.47 24.59
C LEU A 181 23.06 19.38 25.79
N ILE A 182 22.02 20.23 25.74
CA ILE A 182 21.67 21.15 26.84
C ILE A 182 21.21 20.39 28.08
N VAL A 183 20.33 19.40 27.90
CA VAL A 183 19.82 18.57 29.00
C VAL A 183 20.96 17.83 29.69
N ASN A 184 21.96 17.35 28.93
CA ASN A 184 23.13 16.63 29.44
C ASN A 184 24.34 17.51 29.81
N ASN A 185 24.20 18.84 29.81
CA ASN A 185 25.28 19.80 30.11
C ASN A 185 26.51 19.70 29.18
N LYS A 186 26.30 19.35 27.91
CA LYS A 186 27.32 19.25 26.85
C LYS A 186 27.20 20.32 25.75
N PHE A 187 26.33 21.31 25.95
CA PHE A 187 26.12 22.38 24.97
C PHE A 187 27.04 23.57 25.27
N ASP A 188 28.18 23.62 24.59
CA ASP A 188 29.17 24.70 24.68
C ASP A 188 29.30 25.47 23.36
N ALA A 189 30.21 26.46 23.32
CA ALA A 189 30.43 27.29 22.14
C ALA A 189 30.92 26.48 20.92
N ALA A 190 31.65 25.38 21.13
CA ALA A 190 32.12 24.52 20.05
C ALA A 190 30.97 23.71 19.45
N ALA A 191 30.11 23.12 20.31
CA ALA A 191 28.90 22.43 19.89
C ALA A 191 27.94 23.36 19.14
N GLN A 192 27.76 24.59 19.62
CA GLN A 192 26.93 25.60 18.95
C GLN A 192 27.47 25.95 17.55
N LYS A 193 28.79 26.12 17.41
CA LYS A 193 29.43 26.41 16.12
C LYS A 193 29.27 25.23 15.15
N GLN A 194 29.50 24.01 15.62
CA GLN A 194 29.37 22.79 14.82
C GLN A 194 27.95 22.62 14.27
N LEU A 195 26.93 22.76 15.12
CA LEU A 195 25.52 22.67 14.70
C LEU A 195 25.13 23.72 13.65
N ALA A 196 25.68 24.94 13.77
CA ALA A 196 25.45 25.99 12.78
C ALA A 196 26.12 25.66 11.42
N GLU A 197 27.33 25.11 11.44
CA GLU A 197 28.04 24.66 10.24
C GLU A 197 27.33 23.47 9.57
N ASP A 198 26.88 22.49 10.34
CA ASP A 198 26.13 21.34 9.82
C ASP A 198 24.80 21.76 9.20
N SER A 199 24.06 22.66 9.84
CA SER A 199 22.82 23.21 9.30
C SER A 199 23.04 23.95 7.98
N LYS A 200 24.11 24.75 7.89
CA LYS A 200 24.51 25.44 6.66
C LYS A 200 24.85 24.45 5.55
N ASN A 201 25.67 23.44 5.85
CA ASN A 201 26.09 22.40 4.91
C ASN A 201 24.90 21.59 4.37
N ILE A 202 23.97 21.18 5.24
CA ILE A 202 22.74 20.49 4.84
C ILE A 202 21.88 21.39 3.95
N GLY A 203 21.75 22.68 4.28
CA GLY A 203 21.01 23.66 3.48
C GLY A 203 21.59 23.85 2.08
N GLU A 204 22.91 23.91 1.95
CA GLU A 204 23.60 24.03 0.65
C GLU A 204 23.43 22.77 -0.20
N LYS A 205 23.64 21.58 0.37
CA LYS A 205 23.38 20.29 -0.30
C LYS A 205 21.93 20.18 -0.77
N TYR A 206 20.98 20.54 0.09
CA TYR A 206 19.55 20.51 -0.24
C TYR A 206 19.24 21.45 -1.42
N ARG A 207 19.72 22.70 -1.39
CA ARG A 207 19.50 23.68 -2.48
C ARG A 207 20.09 23.20 -3.82
N ALA A 208 21.28 22.60 -3.79
CA ALA A 208 21.95 22.10 -4.99
C ALA A 208 21.12 21.01 -5.70
N VAL A 209 20.47 20.13 -4.94
CA VAL A 209 19.60 19.05 -5.49
C VAL A 209 18.20 19.55 -5.79
N PHE A 210 17.66 20.47 -4.97
CA PHE A 210 16.30 20.99 -5.13
C PHE A 210 16.14 21.87 -6.36
N LYS A 211 17.18 22.63 -6.75
CA LYS A 211 17.15 23.50 -7.95
C LYS A 211 16.82 22.73 -9.24
N PRO A 212 17.55 21.64 -9.63
CA PRO A 212 17.19 20.83 -10.79
C PRO A 212 15.87 20.09 -10.61
N PHE A 213 15.56 19.58 -9.41
CA PHE A 213 14.26 18.98 -9.09
C PHE A 213 13.08 19.94 -9.39
N ARG A 214 13.21 21.21 -8.98
CA ARG A 214 12.21 22.26 -9.20
C ARG A 214 12.03 22.56 -10.69
N LYS A 215 13.14 22.62 -11.44
CA LYS A 215 13.09 22.81 -12.90
C LYS A 215 12.30 21.69 -13.57
N LEU A 216 12.56 20.43 -13.22
CA LEU A 216 11.81 19.28 -13.76
C LEU A 216 10.31 19.34 -13.43
N TRP A 217 9.94 19.86 -12.26
CA TRP A 217 8.54 20.10 -11.92
C TRP A 217 7.89 21.14 -12.82
N ASP A 218 8.56 22.29 -13.02
CA ASP A 218 8.06 23.36 -13.89
C ASP A 218 7.94 22.90 -15.35
N ASP A 219 8.90 22.08 -15.79
CA ASP A 219 8.92 21.47 -17.12
C ASP A 219 7.94 20.27 -17.23
N LYS A 220 7.23 19.91 -16.15
CA LYS A 220 6.27 18.79 -16.04
C LYS A 220 6.88 17.41 -16.33
N GLU A 221 8.18 17.26 -16.13
CA GLU A 221 8.93 16.02 -16.34
C GLU A 221 8.94 15.14 -15.07
N TYR A 222 7.74 14.84 -14.54
CA TYR A 222 7.57 14.27 -13.20
C TYR A 222 8.32 12.95 -12.95
N LEU A 223 8.42 12.05 -13.94
CA LEU A 223 9.15 10.79 -13.77
C LEU A 223 10.66 10.99 -13.61
N LYS A 224 11.24 12.04 -14.23
CA LYS A 224 12.67 12.35 -14.09
C LYS A 224 13.00 12.92 -12.71
N MET A 225 11.99 13.32 -11.93
CA MET A 225 12.16 13.84 -10.58
C MET A 225 12.43 12.73 -9.55
N LEU A 226 12.06 11.49 -9.84
CA LEU A 226 12.10 10.38 -8.87
C LEU A 226 13.49 10.18 -8.23
N PRO A 227 14.62 10.17 -8.97
CA PRO A 227 15.95 9.98 -8.36
C PRO A 227 16.36 11.15 -7.45
N TYR A 228 15.87 12.35 -7.74
CA TYR A 228 16.13 13.53 -6.91
C TYR A 228 15.36 13.45 -5.60
N MET A 229 14.17 12.85 -5.57
CA MET A 229 13.41 12.66 -4.34
C MET A 229 14.17 11.80 -3.34
N ASP A 230 14.80 10.71 -3.79
CA ASP A 230 15.58 9.82 -2.92
C ASP A 230 16.78 10.57 -2.31
N THR A 231 17.42 11.44 -3.10
CA THR A 231 18.52 12.30 -2.64
C THR A 231 18.04 13.40 -1.69
N LEU A 232 16.91 14.03 -1.96
CA LEU A 232 16.33 15.06 -1.09
C LEU A 232 15.87 14.47 0.25
N GLN A 233 15.34 13.24 0.21
CA GLN A 233 14.93 12.49 1.39
C GLN A 233 16.13 12.06 2.23
N SER A 234 17.28 11.72 1.63
CA SER A 234 18.49 11.42 2.41
C SER A 234 19.12 12.67 3.05
N ILE A 235 19.00 13.82 2.40
CA ILE A 235 19.46 15.12 2.96
C ILE A 235 18.52 15.60 4.07
N ARG A 236 17.21 15.37 3.94
CA ARG A 236 16.18 15.73 4.92
C ARG A 236 15.21 14.57 5.19
N PRO A 237 15.59 13.61 6.06
CA PRO A 237 14.75 12.45 6.37
C PRO A 237 13.39 12.81 6.96
N ASN A 238 13.29 13.96 7.64
CA ASN A 238 12.06 14.49 8.20
C ASN A 238 11.02 14.93 7.14
N LEU A 239 11.37 14.95 5.85
CA LEU A 239 10.45 15.21 4.73
C LEU A 239 10.10 13.94 3.95
N ALA A 240 10.42 12.76 4.50
CA ALA A 240 10.19 11.48 3.83
C ALA A 240 8.73 11.25 3.45
N ASP A 241 7.79 11.61 4.34
CA ASP A 241 6.34 11.51 4.09
C ASP A 241 5.87 12.37 2.92
N PHE A 242 6.40 13.59 2.81
CA PHE A 242 6.11 14.50 1.70
C PHE A 242 6.58 13.91 0.36
N TYR A 243 7.83 13.44 0.29
CA TYR A 243 8.36 12.87 -0.95
C TYR A 243 7.71 11.52 -1.29
N ASP A 244 7.37 10.71 -0.30
CA ASP A 244 6.60 9.47 -0.50
C ASP A 244 5.19 9.76 -1.02
N GLY A 245 4.50 10.76 -0.47
CA GLY A 245 3.21 11.24 -0.98
C GLY A 245 3.29 11.76 -2.40
N LEU A 246 4.32 12.53 -2.72
CA LEU A 246 4.55 13.06 -4.07
C LEU A 246 4.88 11.95 -5.08
N ARG A 247 5.71 10.99 -4.68
CA ARG A 247 6.02 9.79 -5.47
C ARG A 247 4.74 9.01 -5.75
N PHE A 248 3.90 8.82 -4.73
CA PHE A 248 2.61 8.15 -4.84
C PHE A 248 1.66 8.89 -5.79
N GLU A 249 1.60 10.23 -5.74
CA GLU A 249 0.78 11.02 -6.68
C GLU A 249 1.23 10.82 -8.13
N ILE A 250 2.54 10.96 -8.38
CA ILE A 250 3.12 10.82 -9.71
C ILE A 250 2.78 9.45 -10.28
N TYR A 251 2.99 8.39 -9.50
CA TYR A 251 2.64 7.05 -9.95
C TYR A 251 1.14 6.85 -10.07
N SER A 252 0.31 7.38 -9.17
CA SER A 252 -1.15 7.25 -9.29
C SER A 252 -1.66 7.74 -10.64
N ARG A 253 -1.03 8.77 -11.22
CA ARG A 253 -1.37 9.30 -12.55
C ARG A 253 -0.61 8.65 -13.72
N LYS A 254 0.61 8.17 -13.51
CA LYS A 254 1.53 7.74 -14.59
C LYS A 254 1.78 6.23 -14.65
N ASN A 255 1.67 5.55 -13.51
CA ASN A 255 1.80 4.10 -13.35
C ASN A 255 0.95 3.64 -12.15
N PRO A 256 -0.38 3.51 -12.33
CA PRO A 256 -1.29 3.21 -11.24
C PRO A 256 -0.99 1.89 -10.52
N GLU A 257 -0.49 0.87 -11.23
CA GLU A 257 -0.14 -0.43 -10.64
C GLU A 257 1.02 -0.31 -9.65
N LEU A 258 2.08 0.40 -10.04
CA LEU A 258 3.20 0.68 -9.14
C LEU A 258 2.78 1.57 -7.97
N ALA A 259 1.85 2.51 -8.21
CA ALA A 259 1.24 3.26 -7.12
C ALA A 259 0.53 2.33 -6.14
N GLY A 260 -0.25 1.35 -6.62
CA GLY A 260 -0.89 0.35 -5.77
C GLY A 260 0.10 -0.45 -4.91
N GLN A 261 1.19 -0.93 -5.52
CA GLN A 261 2.24 -1.67 -4.82
C GLN A 261 2.92 -0.84 -3.72
N LEU A 262 3.32 0.40 -4.06
CA LEU A 262 3.92 1.33 -3.10
C LEU A 262 2.92 1.75 -2.02
N GLY A 263 1.67 1.95 -2.41
CA GLY A 263 0.60 2.36 -1.54
C GLY A 263 0.28 1.36 -0.44
N GLU A 264 0.35 0.05 -0.71
CA GLU A 264 0.23 -0.99 0.33
C GLU A 264 1.37 -0.92 1.35
N GLN A 265 2.58 -0.52 0.92
CA GLN A 265 3.70 -0.28 1.84
C GLN A 265 3.48 1.01 2.63
N TYR A 266 3.01 2.07 1.98
CA TYR A 266 2.75 3.37 2.60
C TYR A 266 1.58 3.33 3.58
N LEU A 267 0.54 2.54 3.32
CA LEU A 267 -0.57 2.29 4.25
C LEU A 267 -0.05 1.78 5.60
N LYS A 268 0.92 0.85 5.57
CA LYS A 268 1.58 0.32 6.77
C LYS A 268 2.54 1.33 7.39
N LYS A 269 3.40 1.94 6.58
CA LYS A 269 4.43 2.89 7.04
C LYS A 269 3.81 4.09 7.73
N TYR A 270 2.77 4.68 7.12
CA TYR A 270 2.09 5.88 7.59
C TYR A 270 0.84 5.58 8.39
N HIS A 271 0.78 4.41 9.04
CA HIS A 271 -0.41 3.99 9.75
C HIS A 271 -0.84 5.00 10.82
N ASN A 272 0.13 5.69 11.45
CA ASN A 272 -0.07 6.74 12.45
C ASN A 272 -0.11 8.17 11.91
N ALA A 273 -0.15 8.36 10.58
CA ALA A 273 -0.18 9.66 9.95
C ALA A 273 -1.47 9.85 9.13
N PRO A 274 -2.62 10.12 9.77
CA PRO A 274 -3.93 10.14 9.11
C PRO A 274 -4.01 11.22 8.01
N LEU A 275 -3.36 12.37 8.16
CA LEU A 275 -3.32 13.39 7.10
C LEU A 275 -2.56 12.92 5.85
N THR A 276 -1.48 12.16 6.03
CA THR A 276 -0.70 11.59 4.93
C THR A 276 -1.53 10.55 4.18
N LEU A 277 -2.17 9.63 4.92
CA LEU A 277 -3.07 8.63 4.33
C LEU A 277 -4.29 9.27 3.64
N MET A 278 -4.88 10.31 4.25
CA MET A 278 -6.00 11.05 3.65
C MET A 278 -5.59 11.68 2.30
N THR A 279 -4.38 12.25 2.24
CA THR A 279 -3.84 12.85 1.02
C THR A 279 -3.59 11.80 -0.06
N MET A 280 -2.95 10.68 0.30
CA MET A 280 -2.69 9.57 -0.61
C MET A 280 -4.00 8.94 -1.13
N ALA A 281 -4.98 8.71 -0.25
CA ALA A 281 -6.29 8.22 -0.64
C ALA A 281 -6.97 9.15 -1.65
N SER A 282 -6.91 10.47 -1.44
CA SER A 282 -7.43 11.44 -2.41
C SER A 282 -6.72 11.32 -3.76
N PHE A 283 -5.38 11.25 -3.78
CA PHE A 283 -4.62 11.10 -5.03
C PHE A 283 -4.99 9.83 -5.79
N ALA A 284 -5.16 8.71 -5.08
CA ALA A 284 -5.60 7.46 -5.68
C ALA A 284 -7.00 7.59 -6.29
N LEU A 285 -7.95 8.22 -5.59
CA LEU A 285 -9.33 8.45 -6.08
C LEU A 285 -9.40 9.47 -7.23
N ASP A 286 -8.56 10.50 -7.20
CA ASP A 286 -8.53 11.59 -8.19
C ASP A 286 -7.73 11.24 -9.45
N SER A 287 -6.92 10.18 -9.40
CA SER A 287 -6.20 9.68 -10.56
C SER A 287 -7.10 9.19 -11.70
N GLY A 288 -8.34 8.79 -11.36
CA GLY A 288 -9.27 8.15 -12.29
C GLY A 288 -8.96 6.69 -12.60
N SER A 289 -7.91 6.11 -12.00
CA SER A 289 -7.55 4.71 -12.18
C SER A 289 -8.25 3.80 -11.17
N ALA A 290 -9.11 2.91 -11.67
CA ALA A 290 -9.85 1.97 -10.83
C ALA A 290 -8.94 0.97 -10.08
N VAL A 291 -7.71 0.76 -10.57
CA VAL A 291 -6.70 -0.13 -9.96
C VAL A 291 -6.45 0.22 -8.48
N ASN A 292 -6.48 1.50 -8.13
CA ASN A 292 -6.12 1.98 -6.79
C ASN A 292 -7.33 2.31 -5.91
N TYR A 293 -8.56 2.14 -6.38
CA TYR A 293 -9.74 2.43 -5.56
C TYR A 293 -9.82 1.53 -4.32
N PRO A 294 -9.53 0.21 -4.38
CA PRO A 294 -9.54 -0.62 -3.18
C PRO A 294 -8.49 -0.19 -2.14
N LEU A 295 -7.30 0.20 -2.60
CA LEU A 295 -6.26 0.74 -1.72
C LEU A 295 -6.70 2.07 -1.09
N ALA A 296 -7.28 2.96 -1.88
CA ALA A 296 -7.79 4.24 -1.38
C ALA A 296 -8.89 4.05 -0.33
N LEU A 297 -9.73 3.03 -0.49
CA LEU A 297 -10.73 2.65 0.49
C LEU A 297 -10.08 2.21 1.80
N LYS A 298 -9.10 1.31 1.78
CA LYS A 298 -8.35 0.92 3.00
C LYS A 298 -7.72 2.12 3.71
N MET A 299 -7.10 3.03 2.95
CA MET A 299 -6.52 4.26 3.49
C MET A 299 -7.60 5.15 4.13
N ALA A 300 -8.74 5.32 3.47
CA ALA A 300 -9.85 6.13 3.96
C ALA A 300 -10.52 5.51 5.21
N GLU A 301 -10.67 4.19 5.26
CA GLU A 301 -11.18 3.46 6.44
C GLU A 301 -10.26 3.65 7.63
N GLN A 302 -8.95 3.57 7.41
CA GLN A 302 -7.97 3.78 8.47
C GLN A 302 -7.94 5.22 9.00
N VAL A 303 -8.16 6.21 8.11
CA VAL A 303 -8.34 7.61 8.52
C VAL A 303 -9.62 7.76 9.35
N ALA A 304 -10.73 7.20 8.87
CA ALA A 304 -12.03 7.28 9.53
C ALA A 304 -12.07 6.57 10.89
N ALA A 305 -11.35 5.46 11.06
CA ALA A 305 -11.24 4.73 12.32
C ALA A 305 -10.49 5.50 13.42
N ARG A 306 -9.72 6.53 13.05
CA ARG A 306 -8.92 7.35 13.96
C ARG A 306 -9.50 8.73 14.21
N SER A 307 -10.34 9.22 13.30
CA SER A 307 -11.16 10.40 13.57
C SER A 307 -12.26 10.06 14.56
N GLU A 308 -12.63 10.98 15.45
CA GLU A 308 -13.93 10.90 16.12
C GLU A 308 -15.02 10.72 15.04
N THR A 309 -16.07 9.96 15.35
CA THR A 309 -17.10 9.44 14.43
C THR A 309 -17.91 10.50 13.66
N THR A 310 -17.50 11.77 13.76
CA THR A 310 -18.11 12.97 13.19
C THR A 310 -17.16 13.79 12.30
N ASP A 311 -15.91 13.41 12.01
CA ASP A 311 -15.08 14.21 11.10
C ASP A 311 -15.61 14.18 9.65
N ARG A 312 -16.21 15.29 9.21
CA ARG A 312 -16.76 15.49 7.86
C ARG A 312 -15.79 15.17 6.73
N SER A 313 -14.49 15.39 6.94
CA SER A 313 -13.46 15.24 5.90
C SER A 313 -13.12 13.77 5.72
N ALA A 314 -13.01 13.03 6.83
CA ALA A 314 -12.82 11.59 6.83
C ALA A 314 -14.07 10.87 6.28
N LEU A 315 -15.27 11.28 6.72
CA LEU A 315 -16.54 10.75 6.23
C LEU A 315 -16.74 11.02 4.72
N GLY A 316 -16.45 12.24 4.26
CA GLY A 316 -16.54 12.59 2.84
C GLY A 316 -15.52 11.86 1.95
N LEU A 317 -14.28 11.68 2.44
CA LEU A 317 -13.27 10.88 1.75
C LEU A 317 -13.69 9.41 1.68
N LEU A 318 -14.17 8.85 2.78
CA LEU A 318 -14.64 7.46 2.85
C LEU A 318 -15.86 7.25 1.96
N ALA A 319 -16.81 8.19 1.93
CA ALA A 319 -17.94 8.17 1.02
C ALA A 319 -17.49 8.13 -0.45
N LYS A 320 -16.54 9.00 -0.84
CA LYS A 320 -15.95 9.01 -2.18
C LYS A 320 -15.24 7.70 -2.51
N ALA A 321 -14.54 7.11 -1.53
CA ALA A 321 -13.85 5.83 -1.72
C ALA A 321 -14.84 4.69 -1.96
N TRP A 322 -15.88 4.54 -1.12
CA TRP A 322 -16.94 3.56 -1.33
C TRP A 322 -17.65 3.76 -2.67
N PHE A 323 -17.94 5.01 -3.03
CA PHE A 323 -18.58 5.33 -4.30
C PHE A 323 -17.76 4.87 -5.50
N ARG A 324 -16.44 5.16 -5.49
CA ARG A 324 -15.51 4.74 -6.55
C ARG A 324 -15.30 3.21 -6.58
N ASN A 325 -15.39 2.54 -5.43
CA ASN A 325 -15.41 1.08 -5.33
C ASN A 325 -16.77 0.45 -5.67
N GLY A 326 -17.77 1.27 -5.98
CA GLY A 326 -19.06 0.83 -6.47
C GLY A 326 -20.11 0.52 -5.41
N ASP A 327 -19.87 0.82 -4.14
CA ASP A 327 -20.92 0.77 -3.12
C ASP A 327 -21.57 2.15 -2.97
N ALA A 328 -22.49 2.46 -3.89
CA ALA A 328 -23.19 3.73 -3.87
C ALA A 328 -24.08 3.89 -2.63
N LYS A 329 -24.60 2.78 -2.08
CA LYS A 329 -25.44 2.81 -0.86
C LYS A 329 -24.62 3.26 0.34
N LYS A 330 -23.43 2.66 0.54
CA LYS A 330 -22.52 3.06 1.62
C LYS A 330 -22.01 4.48 1.43
N ALA A 331 -21.72 4.87 0.19
CA ALA A 331 -21.33 6.23 -0.12
C ALA A 331 -22.41 7.26 0.24
N ILE A 332 -23.68 6.99 -0.09
CA ILE A 332 -24.82 7.84 0.26
C ILE A 332 -24.92 7.98 1.79
N GLU A 333 -24.90 6.85 2.52
CA GLU A 333 -24.99 6.82 3.98
C GLU A 333 -23.90 7.69 4.65
N LEU A 334 -22.66 7.52 4.19
CA LEU A 334 -21.49 8.25 4.71
C LEU A 334 -21.50 9.73 4.32
N GLN A 335 -21.94 10.05 3.10
CA GLN A 335 -22.03 11.43 2.63
C GLN A 335 -23.15 12.19 3.39
N GLU A 336 -24.27 11.53 3.69
CA GLU A 336 -25.31 12.09 4.56
C GLU A 336 -24.80 12.28 6.00
N ALA A 337 -24.00 11.34 6.51
CA ALA A 337 -23.35 11.50 7.82
C ALA A 337 -22.36 12.69 7.83
N ALA A 338 -21.59 12.88 6.76
CA ALA A 338 -20.70 14.03 6.61
C ALA A 338 -21.47 15.37 6.59
N ILE A 339 -22.64 15.40 5.93
CA ILE A 339 -23.54 16.57 5.91
C ILE A 339 -24.12 16.84 7.30
N ARG A 340 -24.68 15.83 7.96
CA ARG A 340 -25.23 15.96 9.32
C ARG A 340 -24.19 16.45 10.32
N SER A 341 -22.95 15.97 10.21
CA SER A 341 -21.82 16.47 11.02
C SER A 341 -21.60 17.97 10.83
N MET A 342 -21.72 18.49 9.61
CA MET A 342 -21.60 19.93 9.34
C MET A 342 -22.80 20.73 9.86
N GLU A 343 -24.01 20.20 9.74
CA GLU A 343 -25.24 20.88 10.18
C GLU A 343 -25.34 20.95 11.71
N ASN A 344 -24.91 19.91 12.41
CA ASN A 344 -25.01 19.79 13.86
C ASN A 344 -23.75 20.27 14.60
N ASN A 345 -22.80 20.92 13.91
CA ASN A 345 -21.55 21.35 14.53
C ASN A 345 -21.79 22.57 15.43
N GLN A 346 -21.81 22.35 16.74
CA GLN A 346 -22.05 23.41 17.74
C GLN A 346 -20.86 24.37 17.93
N PHE A 347 -19.72 24.10 17.29
CA PHE A 347 -18.47 24.81 17.49
C PHE A 347 -18.06 25.69 16.29
N LEU A 348 -18.72 25.54 15.13
CA LEU A 348 -18.44 26.31 13.92
C LEU A 348 -19.74 26.91 13.37
N ASP A 349 -19.73 28.21 13.08
CA ASP A 349 -20.84 28.90 12.40
C ASP A 349 -20.82 28.55 10.90
N ILE A 350 -21.26 27.33 10.57
CA ILE A 350 -21.28 26.79 9.19
C ILE A 350 -22.51 27.33 8.47
N LYS A 351 -22.27 28.30 7.58
CA LYS A 351 -23.33 28.84 6.71
C LYS A 351 -23.85 27.77 5.73
N PRO A 352 -25.15 27.78 5.37
CA PRO A 352 -25.74 26.82 4.43
C PRO A 352 -24.97 26.69 3.11
N GLU A 353 -24.47 27.80 2.57
CA GLU A 353 -23.65 27.88 1.35
C GLU A 353 -22.37 27.03 1.38
N MET A 354 -21.85 26.70 2.58
CA MET A 354 -20.68 25.83 2.73
C MET A 354 -21.02 24.34 2.66
N ILE A 355 -22.30 23.97 2.82
CA ILE A 355 -22.81 22.59 2.82
C ILE A 355 -23.30 22.19 1.42
N GLU A 356 -23.73 23.16 0.61
CA GLU A 356 -24.26 22.95 -0.75
C GLU A 356 -23.40 22.08 -1.67
N PRO A 357 -22.05 22.22 -1.72
CA PRO A 357 -21.23 21.32 -2.54
C PRO A 357 -21.37 19.84 -2.12
N SER A 358 -21.50 19.58 -0.82
CA SER A 358 -21.67 18.22 -0.29
C SER A 358 -23.07 17.69 -0.57
N ARG A 359 -24.12 18.53 -0.54
CA ARG A 359 -25.47 18.14 -0.96
C ARG A 359 -25.53 17.81 -2.44
N LYS A 360 -24.90 18.64 -3.28
CA LYS A 360 -24.82 18.37 -4.72
C LYS A 360 -24.13 17.04 -5.01
N LEU A 361 -23.02 16.76 -4.32
CA LEU A 361 -22.32 15.48 -4.44
C LEU A 361 -23.19 14.29 -3.97
N LEU A 362 -23.99 14.48 -2.92
CA LEU A 362 -24.95 13.47 -2.48
C LEU A 362 -26.01 13.17 -3.55
N GLU A 363 -26.56 14.20 -4.19
CA GLU A 363 -27.50 14.01 -5.30
C GLU A 363 -26.86 13.33 -6.51
N GLU A 364 -25.58 13.63 -6.80
CA GLU A 364 -24.81 12.90 -7.82
C GLU A 364 -24.66 11.40 -7.47
N TYR A 365 -24.41 11.08 -6.19
CA TYR A 365 -24.33 9.69 -5.73
C TYR A 365 -25.69 8.99 -5.84
N LYS A 366 -26.79 9.65 -5.46
CA LYS A 366 -28.16 9.13 -5.58
C LYS A 366 -28.57 8.91 -7.04
N ALA A 367 -28.26 9.86 -7.92
CA ALA A 367 -28.54 9.74 -9.34
C ALA A 367 -27.79 8.57 -9.99
N GLN A 368 -26.52 8.37 -9.63
CA GLN A 368 -25.71 7.26 -10.14
C GLN A 368 -26.07 5.91 -9.49
N ALA A 369 -26.48 5.89 -8.22
CA ALA A 369 -27.02 4.69 -7.57
C ALA A 369 -28.30 4.17 -8.24
N ASN A 370 -29.07 5.07 -8.87
CA ASN A 370 -30.28 4.74 -9.63
C ASN A 370 -30.01 4.32 -11.08
N THR A 371 -28.75 4.26 -11.53
CA THR A 371 -28.40 3.63 -12.81
C THR A 371 -28.20 2.13 -12.60
N ALA A 372 -28.88 1.30 -13.39
CA ALA A 372 -29.17 -0.11 -13.08
C ALA A 372 -27.94 -0.95 -12.67
N ALA A 373 -28.16 -1.94 -11.80
CA ALA A 373 -27.13 -2.87 -11.35
C ALA A 373 -26.47 -3.63 -12.53
N GLY A 374 -25.13 -3.61 -12.61
CA GLY A 374 -24.37 -4.39 -13.57
C GLY A 374 -24.12 -3.75 -14.95
N ILE A 375 -23.68 -4.56 -15.92
CA ILE A 375 -23.35 -4.13 -17.29
C ILE A 375 -24.61 -3.76 -18.06
N HIS A 376 -24.62 -2.59 -18.68
CA HIS A 376 -25.70 -2.12 -19.56
C HIS A 376 -25.37 -2.46 -21.00
N PHE A 377 -26.04 -3.48 -21.53
CA PHE A 377 -25.92 -3.87 -22.93
C PHE A 377 -26.79 -3.00 -23.82
N SER A 378 -26.17 -2.36 -24.79
CA SER A 378 -26.82 -1.54 -25.81
C SER A 378 -27.59 -2.39 -26.80
N THR A 379 -28.71 -1.87 -27.29
CA THR A 379 -29.54 -2.48 -28.33
C THR A 379 -29.29 -1.80 -29.67
N GLY A 380 -29.33 -2.57 -30.75
CA GLY A 380 -29.12 -2.06 -32.11
C GLY A 380 -28.31 -3.05 -32.95
N ASN A 381 -28.09 -2.71 -34.21
CA ASN A 381 -27.18 -3.44 -35.09
C ASN A 381 -25.73 -2.95 -34.95
N TRP A 382 -24.77 -3.70 -35.50
CA TRP A 382 -23.34 -3.40 -35.41
C TRP A 382 -22.99 -1.99 -35.89
N LYS A 383 -23.59 -1.52 -36.98
CA LYS A 383 -23.34 -0.19 -37.51
C LYS A 383 -23.77 0.90 -36.52
N GLU A 384 -24.94 0.74 -35.90
CA GLU A 384 -25.44 1.65 -34.86
C GLU A 384 -24.54 1.65 -33.61
N ILE A 385 -24.05 0.47 -33.20
CA ILE A 385 -23.11 0.34 -32.08
C ILE A 385 -21.78 1.06 -32.38
N GLN A 386 -21.25 0.93 -33.62
CA GLN A 386 -20.05 1.66 -34.03
C GLN A 386 -20.25 3.17 -34.05
N GLU A 387 -21.38 3.64 -34.59
CA GLU A 387 -21.73 5.07 -34.60
C GLU A 387 -21.88 5.61 -33.18
N LEU A 388 -22.52 4.86 -32.28
CA LEU A 388 -22.63 5.20 -30.86
C LEU A 388 -21.26 5.26 -30.18
N ALA A 389 -20.38 4.29 -30.45
CA ALA A 389 -19.02 4.26 -29.91
C ALA A 389 -18.20 5.47 -30.37
N LYS A 390 -18.31 5.86 -31.65
CA LYS A 390 -17.69 7.08 -32.19
C LYS A 390 -18.24 8.35 -31.52
N LYS A 391 -19.56 8.42 -31.34
CA LYS A 391 -20.24 9.56 -30.70
C LYS A 391 -19.82 9.71 -29.24
N GLU A 392 -19.79 8.62 -28.47
CA GLU A 392 -19.42 8.61 -27.06
C GLU A 392 -17.90 8.55 -26.81
N LYS A 393 -17.10 8.35 -27.86
CA LYS A 393 -15.63 8.17 -27.81
C LYS A 393 -15.20 6.99 -26.92
N LYS A 394 -16.05 5.97 -26.83
CA LYS A 394 -15.80 4.74 -26.07
C LYS A 394 -15.33 3.62 -27.00
N ALA A 395 -14.58 2.67 -26.44
CA ALA A 395 -14.36 1.40 -27.13
C ALA A 395 -15.65 0.57 -27.06
N ILE A 396 -15.72 -0.54 -27.78
CA ILE A 396 -16.85 -1.46 -27.78
C ILE A 396 -16.42 -2.72 -27.06
N PHE A 397 -17.20 -3.17 -26.08
CA PHE A 397 -17.09 -4.48 -25.48
C PHE A 397 -18.19 -5.37 -26.08
N ILE A 398 -17.83 -6.53 -26.62
CA ILE A 398 -18.80 -7.51 -27.11
C ILE A 398 -18.70 -8.80 -26.29
N ASP A 399 -19.82 -9.19 -25.69
CA ASP A 399 -20.07 -10.55 -25.20
C ASP A 399 -20.58 -11.41 -26.36
N VAL A 400 -19.71 -12.31 -26.85
CA VAL A 400 -20.03 -13.27 -27.89
C VAL A 400 -20.43 -14.58 -27.21
N TYR A 401 -21.72 -14.91 -27.26
CA TYR A 401 -22.29 -16.06 -26.59
C TYR A 401 -23.04 -16.98 -27.54
N THR A 402 -23.44 -18.16 -27.06
CA THR A 402 -24.45 -19.01 -27.70
C THR A 402 -25.52 -19.40 -26.68
N SER A 403 -26.74 -19.67 -27.15
CA SER A 403 -27.88 -19.98 -26.27
C SER A 403 -27.71 -21.24 -25.40
N TRP A 404 -26.88 -22.19 -25.84
CA TRP A 404 -26.59 -23.45 -25.15
C TRP A 404 -25.35 -23.38 -24.24
N CYS A 405 -24.56 -22.29 -24.30
CA CYS A 405 -23.32 -22.16 -23.54
C CYS A 405 -23.57 -21.95 -22.03
N GLY A 406 -23.29 -22.99 -21.23
CA GLY A 406 -23.37 -22.95 -19.76
C GLY A 406 -22.50 -21.87 -19.12
N PRO A 407 -21.19 -21.78 -19.44
CA PRO A 407 -20.31 -20.72 -18.95
C PRO A 407 -20.81 -19.29 -19.24
N CYS A 408 -21.41 -19.06 -20.42
CA CYS A 408 -21.97 -17.77 -20.81
C CYS A 408 -23.15 -17.39 -19.91
N LYS A 409 -24.07 -18.33 -19.65
CA LYS A 409 -25.19 -18.13 -18.71
C LYS A 409 -24.69 -17.81 -17.31
N LYS A 410 -23.61 -18.47 -16.88
CA LYS A 410 -23.00 -18.23 -15.57
C LYS A 410 -22.43 -16.82 -15.44
N MET A 411 -21.75 -16.31 -16.47
CA MET A 411 -21.27 -14.92 -16.50
C MET A 411 -22.42 -13.92 -16.43
N ALA A 412 -23.48 -14.14 -17.22
CA ALA A 412 -24.66 -13.29 -17.25
C ALA A 412 -25.43 -13.29 -15.92
N ALA A 413 -25.40 -14.39 -15.16
CA ALA A 413 -26.10 -14.51 -13.88
C ALA A 413 -25.25 -14.03 -12.69
N GLU A 414 -23.95 -14.36 -12.66
CA GLU A 414 -23.12 -14.19 -11.47
C GLU A 414 -22.16 -13.00 -11.56
N VAL A 415 -21.76 -12.56 -12.76
CA VAL A 415 -20.67 -11.59 -12.94
C VAL A 415 -21.18 -10.27 -13.53
N PHE A 416 -21.87 -10.31 -14.67
CA PHE A 416 -22.36 -9.09 -15.34
C PHE A 416 -23.33 -8.26 -14.48
N PRO A 417 -24.18 -8.84 -13.59
CA PRO A 417 -25.06 -8.05 -12.73
C PRO A 417 -24.35 -7.37 -11.55
N GLN A 418 -23.07 -7.69 -11.28
CA GLN A 418 -22.36 -7.10 -10.16
C GLN A 418 -22.08 -5.62 -10.40
N GLN A 419 -22.39 -4.77 -9.42
CA GLN A 419 -22.22 -3.32 -9.52
C GLN A 419 -20.79 -2.91 -9.88
N GLN A 420 -19.78 -3.52 -9.24
CA GLN A 420 -18.37 -3.24 -9.51
C GLN A 420 -17.98 -3.51 -10.97
N VAL A 421 -18.57 -4.53 -11.60
CA VAL A 421 -18.35 -4.86 -13.01
C VAL A 421 -19.05 -3.84 -13.90
N GLY A 422 -20.33 -3.55 -13.62
CA GLY A 422 -21.09 -2.54 -14.35
C GLY A 422 -20.40 -1.18 -14.40
N ASN A 423 -19.87 -0.71 -13.26
CA ASN A 423 -19.20 0.58 -13.16
C ASN A 423 -18.01 0.71 -14.11
N VAL A 424 -17.16 -0.31 -14.19
CA VAL A 424 -15.99 -0.29 -15.08
C VAL A 424 -16.44 -0.39 -16.54
N PHE A 425 -17.35 -1.30 -16.84
CA PHE A 425 -17.75 -1.57 -18.22
C PHE A 425 -18.55 -0.42 -18.84
N ASN A 426 -19.57 0.08 -18.14
CA ASN A 426 -20.44 1.16 -18.63
C ASN A 426 -19.68 2.50 -18.79
N ALA A 427 -18.66 2.73 -17.96
CA ALA A 427 -17.83 3.94 -18.03
C ALA A 427 -16.89 3.94 -19.25
N ASN A 428 -16.36 2.77 -19.63
CA ASN A 428 -15.26 2.67 -20.61
C ASN A 428 -15.69 2.17 -21.98
N PHE A 429 -16.80 1.43 -22.05
CA PHE A 429 -17.23 0.72 -23.24
C PHE A 429 -18.69 1.01 -23.60
N ILE A 430 -18.99 0.93 -24.90
CA ILE A 430 -20.32 0.56 -25.37
C ILE A 430 -20.40 -0.96 -25.26
N ASN A 431 -21.22 -1.46 -24.34
CA ASN A 431 -21.35 -2.90 -24.14
C ASN A 431 -22.39 -3.45 -25.11
N TYR A 432 -22.06 -4.53 -25.78
CA TYR A 432 -22.89 -5.16 -26.79
C TYR A 432 -22.86 -6.68 -26.59
N LYS A 433 -23.92 -7.36 -26.99
CA LYS A 433 -24.01 -8.81 -26.90
C LYS A 433 -24.49 -9.37 -28.22
N ILE A 434 -23.85 -10.43 -28.68
CA ILE A 434 -24.22 -11.11 -29.93
C ILE A 434 -24.30 -12.61 -29.70
N ASP A 435 -25.34 -13.21 -30.26
CA ASP A 435 -25.45 -14.66 -30.38
C ASP A 435 -24.67 -15.09 -31.63
N ALA A 436 -23.59 -15.84 -31.46
CA ALA A 436 -22.69 -16.22 -32.54
C ALA A 436 -23.35 -17.08 -33.63
N GLU A 437 -24.54 -17.62 -33.37
CA GLU A 437 -25.31 -18.46 -34.31
C GLU A 437 -26.46 -17.71 -34.99
N LYS A 438 -26.64 -16.41 -34.73
CA LYS A 438 -27.79 -15.64 -35.24
C LYS A 438 -27.40 -14.27 -35.77
N GLY A 439 -28.09 -13.86 -36.83
CA GLY A 439 -27.97 -12.51 -37.41
C GLY A 439 -26.53 -12.13 -37.72
N GLU A 440 -26.16 -10.89 -37.40
CA GLU A 440 -24.80 -10.37 -37.58
C GLU A 440 -23.77 -11.02 -36.64
N GLY A 441 -24.21 -11.76 -35.62
CA GLY A 441 -23.33 -12.49 -34.72
C GLY A 441 -22.48 -13.53 -35.42
N ILE A 442 -22.99 -14.13 -36.52
CA ILE A 442 -22.26 -15.07 -37.37
C ILE A 442 -21.09 -14.36 -38.06
N GLU A 443 -21.35 -13.20 -38.67
CA GLU A 443 -20.31 -12.43 -39.37
C GLU A 443 -19.27 -11.90 -38.39
N LEU A 444 -19.69 -11.29 -37.28
CA LEU A 444 -18.79 -10.73 -36.28
C LEU A 444 -17.95 -11.81 -35.59
N SER A 445 -18.54 -12.95 -35.28
CA SER A 445 -17.80 -14.10 -34.71
C SER A 445 -16.69 -14.57 -35.67
N ASN A 446 -17.00 -14.68 -36.96
CA ASN A 446 -16.02 -15.06 -37.99
C ASN A 446 -14.94 -13.97 -38.17
N ARG A 447 -15.35 -12.71 -38.31
CA ARG A 447 -14.46 -11.54 -38.50
C ARG A 447 -13.44 -11.44 -37.37
N TYR A 448 -13.87 -11.61 -36.13
CA TYR A 448 -13.01 -11.49 -34.95
C TYR A 448 -12.52 -12.83 -34.41
N ASN A 449 -12.68 -13.92 -35.18
CA ASN A 449 -12.16 -15.26 -34.86
C ASN A 449 -12.56 -15.75 -33.46
N ALA A 450 -13.84 -15.58 -33.10
CA ALA A 450 -14.43 -16.02 -31.84
C ALA A 450 -14.82 -17.51 -31.91
N LYS A 451 -13.83 -18.39 -31.66
CA LYS A 451 -13.96 -19.85 -31.83
C LYS A 451 -14.37 -20.63 -30.56
N ALA A 452 -14.54 -19.95 -29.44
CA ALA A 452 -14.94 -20.55 -28.16
C ALA A 452 -15.92 -19.62 -27.43
N TYR A 453 -16.74 -20.15 -26.52
CA TYR A 453 -17.78 -19.36 -25.86
C TYR A 453 -17.72 -19.49 -24.33
N PRO A 454 -17.89 -18.38 -23.59
CA PRO A 454 -18.00 -17.01 -24.08
C PRO A 454 -16.66 -16.51 -24.68
N THR A 455 -16.74 -15.66 -25.70
CA THR A 455 -15.61 -14.84 -26.17
C THR A 455 -15.91 -13.39 -25.85
N TYR A 456 -14.92 -12.69 -25.31
CA TYR A 456 -14.98 -11.26 -25.04
C TYR A 456 -14.11 -10.51 -26.03
N LEU A 457 -14.73 -9.61 -26.79
CA LEU A 457 -14.05 -8.76 -27.76
C LEU A 457 -14.01 -7.33 -27.25
N PHE A 458 -12.83 -6.73 -27.31
CA PHE A 458 -12.64 -5.30 -27.08
C PHE A 458 -12.18 -4.66 -28.38
N ILE A 459 -12.98 -3.75 -28.90
CA ILE A 459 -12.85 -3.20 -30.26
C ILE A 459 -12.81 -1.69 -30.16
N ASN A 460 -11.97 -1.02 -30.96
CA ASN A 460 -11.99 0.44 -31.00
C ASN A 460 -13.22 0.95 -31.78
N SER A 461 -13.44 2.26 -31.78
CA SER A 461 -14.59 2.86 -32.47
C SER A 461 -14.55 2.69 -33.99
N ASP A 462 -13.40 2.34 -34.57
CA ASP A 462 -13.21 2.11 -36.00
C ASP A 462 -13.41 0.64 -36.40
N GLY A 463 -13.68 -0.25 -35.45
CA GLY A 463 -13.92 -1.66 -35.69
C GLY A 463 -12.65 -2.52 -35.67
N GLU A 464 -11.50 -1.99 -35.25
CA GLU A 464 -10.29 -2.78 -35.09
C GLU A 464 -10.25 -3.46 -33.72
N LEU A 465 -9.80 -4.71 -33.68
CA LEU A 465 -9.67 -5.48 -32.45
C LEU A 465 -8.51 -4.94 -31.61
N ILE A 466 -8.80 -4.56 -30.38
CA ILE A 466 -7.82 -4.14 -29.36
C ILE A 466 -7.31 -5.38 -28.62
N TYR A 467 -8.25 -6.16 -28.11
CA TYR A 467 -7.97 -7.31 -27.26
C TYR A 467 -9.08 -8.36 -27.37
N ARG A 468 -8.73 -9.63 -27.19
CA ARG A 468 -9.66 -10.75 -27.14
C ARG A 468 -9.23 -11.75 -26.08
N THR A 469 -10.20 -12.22 -25.32
CA THR A 469 -10.05 -13.23 -24.28
C THR A 469 -11.30 -14.12 -24.23
N THR A 470 -11.25 -15.27 -23.56
CA THR A 470 -12.33 -16.27 -23.62
C THR A 470 -12.54 -16.99 -22.29
N GLY A 471 -13.72 -17.59 -22.14
CA GLY A 471 -14.06 -18.47 -21.03
C GLY A 471 -14.75 -17.78 -19.84
N TYR A 472 -15.18 -18.60 -18.89
CA TYR A 472 -15.73 -18.11 -17.63
C TYR A 472 -14.63 -17.52 -16.75
N MET A 473 -14.92 -16.38 -16.10
CA MET A 473 -13.99 -15.71 -15.18
C MET A 473 -14.76 -15.16 -13.98
N PRO A 474 -14.25 -15.31 -12.74
CA PRO A 474 -14.79 -14.56 -11.61
C PRO A 474 -14.57 -13.05 -11.82
N ALA A 475 -15.36 -12.23 -11.12
CA ALA A 475 -15.38 -10.76 -11.32
C ALA A 475 -13.99 -10.11 -11.26
N GLU A 476 -13.12 -10.50 -10.33
CA GLU A 476 -11.76 -9.96 -10.23
C GLU A 476 -10.94 -10.23 -11.49
N ALA A 477 -10.98 -11.45 -12.03
CA ALA A 477 -10.28 -11.80 -13.26
C ALA A 477 -10.89 -11.07 -14.46
N PHE A 478 -12.22 -10.99 -14.54
CA PHE A 478 -12.91 -10.30 -15.62
C PHE A 478 -12.60 -8.79 -15.66
N LEU A 479 -12.48 -8.15 -14.48
CA LEU A 479 -12.04 -6.76 -14.36
C LEU A 479 -10.58 -6.56 -14.80
N LYS A 480 -9.69 -7.53 -14.59
CA LYS A 480 -8.31 -7.47 -15.11
C LYS A 480 -8.29 -7.47 -16.64
N GLU A 481 -9.11 -8.29 -17.29
CA GLU A 481 -9.23 -8.29 -18.75
C GLU A 481 -9.72 -6.93 -19.30
N ALA A 482 -10.71 -6.33 -18.63
CA ALA A 482 -11.18 -5.00 -18.98
C ALA A 482 -10.08 -3.93 -18.86
N ASN A 483 -9.26 -4.00 -17.80
CA ASN A 483 -8.14 -3.08 -17.60
C ASN A 483 -7.06 -3.23 -18.69
N ILE A 484 -6.77 -4.46 -19.14
CA ILE A 484 -5.89 -4.69 -20.29
C ILE A 484 -6.45 -3.95 -21.51
N ALA A 485 -7.74 -4.14 -21.81
CA ALA A 485 -8.36 -3.47 -22.96
C ALA A 485 -8.35 -1.93 -22.84
N ILE A 486 -8.54 -1.38 -21.64
CA ILE A 486 -8.48 0.07 -21.39
C ILE A 486 -7.06 0.60 -21.64
N ALA A 487 -6.03 -0.10 -21.17
CA ALA A 487 -4.64 0.27 -21.37
C ALA A 487 -4.22 0.19 -22.85
N GLU A 488 -4.72 -0.82 -23.56
CA GLU A 488 -4.39 -1.10 -24.96
C GLU A 488 -5.15 -0.22 -25.97
N LYS A 489 -6.24 0.45 -25.56
CA LYS A 489 -7.15 1.17 -26.46
C LYS A 489 -6.47 2.16 -27.41
N ASN A 490 -5.39 2.80 -26.96
CA ASN A 490 -4.67 3.82 -27.73
C ASN A 490 -3.26 3.36 -28.16
N ASP A 491 -2.92 2.08 -27.98
CA ASP A 491 -1.63 1.57 -28.40
C ASP A 491 -1.60 1.42 -29.94
N PRO A 492 -0.56 1.92 -30.64
CA PRO A 492 -0.46 1.80 -32.10
C PRO A 492 -0.34 0.36 -32.60
N LYS A 493 0.14 -0.57 -31.76
CA LYS A 493 0.15 -2.01 -32.01
C LYS A 493 -0.48 -2.72 -30.81
N PRO A 494 -1.83 -2.75 -30.74
CA PRO A 494 -2.53 -3.32 -29.60
C PRO A 494 -2.28 -4.83 -29.52
N LEU A 495 -2.46 -5.39 -28.33
CA LEU A 495 -2.15 -6.78 -28.01
C LEU A 495 -2.77 -7.78 -29.00
N ALA A 496 -3.99 -7.52 -29.50
CA ALA A 496 -4.62 -8.37 -30.51
C ALA A 496 -3.77 -8.55 -31.79
N ARG A 497 -3.10 -7.48 -32.28
CA ARG A 497 -2.24 -7.58 -33.47
C ARG A 497 -1.03 -8.47 -33.22
N TRP A 498 -0.40 -8.36 -32.05
CA TRP A 498 0.68 -9.27 -31.65
C TRP A 498 0.21 -10.71 -31.56
N MET A 499 -0.97 -10.96 -30.97
CA MET A 499 -1.56 -12.30 -30.88
C MET A 499 -1.87 -12.87 -32.26
N ASP A 500 -2.38 -12.07 -33.19
CA ASP A 500 -2.73 -12.51 -34.54
C ASP A 500 -1.48 -12.83 -35.38
N GLU A 501 -0.44 -11.98 -35.35
CA GLU A 501 0.85 -12.28 -35.98
C GLU A 501 1.48 -13.56 -35.42
N TYR A 502 1.38 -13.76 -34.10
CA TYR A 502 1.84 -14.98 -33.46
C TYR A 502 1.01 -16.21 -33.89
N ARG A 503 -0.33 -16.10 -34.00
CA ARG A 503 -1.16 -17.21 -34.52
C ARG A 503 -0.92 -17.49 -36.00
N ALA A 504 -0.56 -16.48 -36.79
CA ALA A 504 -0.20 -16.63 -38.20
C ALA A 504 1.18 -17.29 -38.43
N GLY A 505 1.91 -17.62 -37.35
CA GLY A 505 3.17 -18.35 -37.41
C GLY A 505 4.43 -17.48 -37.40
N ASN A 506 4.32 -16.16 -37.15
CA ASN A 506 5.51 -15.33 -37.01
C ASN A 506 6.30 -15.74 -35.75
N ARG A 507 7.55 -16.17 -35.95
CA ARG A 507 8.48 -16.66 -34.89
C ARG A 507 9.88 -16.05 -35.05
N SER A 508 10.01 -14.89 -35.68
CA SER A 508 11.32 -14.21 -35.77
C SER A 508 11.79 -13.75 -34.39
N LYS A 509 13.12 -13.70 -34.17
CA LYS A 509 13.70 -13.31 -32.88
C LYS A 509 13.18 -11.94 -32.41
N ASP A 510 13.22 -10.94 -33.29
CA ASP A 510 12.81 -9.57 -32.98
C ASP A 510 11.32 -9.47 -32.66
N PHE A 511 10.48 -10.23 -33.39
CA PHE A 511 9.06 -10.30 -33.11
C PHE A 511 8.78 -10.90 -31.73
N LEU A 512 9.41 -12.04 -31.41
CA LEU A 512 9.23 -12.71 -30.12
C LEU A 512 9.72 -11.85 -28.95
N LEU A 513 10.83 -11.12 -29.10
CA LEU A 513 11.31 -10.15 -28.10
C LEU A 513 10.33 -8.99 -27.88
N GLY A 514 9.80 -8.42 -28.98
CA GLY A 514 8.79 -7.36 -28.90
C GLY A 514 7.49 -7.84 -28.27
N TYR A 515 7.05 -9.04 -28.63
CA TYR A 515 5.84 -9.64 -28.08
C TYR A 515 6.01 -9.99 -26.60
N LEU A 516 7.18 -10.48 -26.20
CA LEU A 516 7.51 -10.76 -24.81
C LEU A 516 7.39 -9.50 -23.97
N LYS A 517 8.03 -8.41 -24.42
CA LYS A 517 7.90 -7.10 -23.77
C LYS A 517 6.45 -6.65 -23.65
N LYS A 518 5.66 -6.84 -24.71
CA LYS A 518 4.23 -6.48 -24.73
C LYS A 518 3.44 -7.27 -23.68
N ARG A 519 3.60 -8.59 -23.64
CA ARG A 519 2.92 -9.46 -22.68
C ARG A 519 3.33 -9.19 -21.24
N GLN A 520 4.61 -8.88 -21.00
CA GLN A 520 5.11 -8.50 -19.68
C GLN A 520 4.50 -7.20 -19.18
N ALA A 521 4.37 -6.19 -20.06
CA ALA A 521 3.73 -4.92 -19.72
C ALA A 521 2.23 -5.07 -19.38
N THR A 522 1.59 -6.16 -19.81
CA THR A 522 0.20 -6.50 -19.50
C THR A 522 0.10 -7.65 -18.49
N GLU A 523 1.20 -8.02 -17.83
CA GLU A 523 1.31 -9.14 -16.86
C GLU A 523 0.79 -10.50 -17.35
N LEU A 524 0.82 -10.73 -18.66
CA LEU A 524 0.34 -11.97 -19.27
C LEU A 524 1.39 -13.10 -19.16
N PRO A 525 0.93 -14.38 -19.17
CA PRO A 525 1.82 -15.54 -19.18
C PRO A 525 2.84 -15.49 -20.33
N CYS A 526 4.11 -15.75 -20.07
CA CYS A 526 5.19 -15.63 -21.07
C CYS A 526 5.97 -16.93 -21.28
N GLU A 527 5.66 -17.99 -20.55
CA GLU A 527 6.43 -19.22 -20.48
C GLU A 527 6.66 -19.88 -21.85
N GLU A 528 5.62 -20.05 -22.66
CA GLU A 528 5.74 -20.65 -24.00
C GLU A 528 6.55 -19.75 -24.95
N LEU A 529 6.32 -18.44 -24.86
CA LEU A 529 7.01 -17.46 -25.70
C LEU A 529 8.51 -17.41 -25.39
N ILE A 530 8.87 -17.51 -24.12
CA ILE A 530 10.26 -17.59 -23.67
C ILE A 530 10.91 -18.86 -24.20
N GLU A 531 10.22 -20.00 -24.15
CA GLU A 531 10.75 -21.29 -24.64
C GLU A 531 10.92 -21.32 -26.17
N GLU A 532 10.11 -20.57 -26.93
CA GLU A 532 10.31 -20.40 -28.38
C GLU A 532 11.39 -19.37 -28.74
N LEU A 533 11.55 -18.33 -27.91
CA LEU A 533 12.56 -17.28 -28.09
C LEU A 533 13.95 -17.77 -27.74
N PHE A 534 14.10 -18.46 -26.61
CA PHE A 534 15.41 -18.77 -26.01
C PHE A 534 16.36 -19.50 -26.96
N PRO A 535 15.94 -20.54 -27.71
CA PRO A 535 16.81 -21.23 -28.67
C PRO A 535 17.28 -20.37 -29.85
N LYS A 536 16.67 -19.19 -30.07
CA LYS A 536 17.03 -18.24 -31.14
C LYS A 536 18.04 -17.18 -30.69
N LEU A 537 18.38 -17.15 -29.41
CA LEU A 537 19.38 -16.24 -28.86
C LEU A 537 20.78 -16.77 -29.16
N ASN A 538 21.67 -15.89 -29.62
CA ASN A 538 23.07 -16.22 -29.85
C ASN A 538 23.95 -15.85 -28.63
N ALA A 539 25.24 -16.16 -28.69
CA ALA A 539 26.16 -15.89 -27.59
C ALA A 539 26.25 -14.40 -27.21
N THR A 540 26.17 -13.50 -28.19
CA THR A 540 26.14 -12.05 -27.95
C THR A 540 24.86 -11.65 -27.22
N ASP A 541 23.69 -12.13 -27.66
CA ASP A 541 22.41 -11.84 -27.02
C ASP A 541 22.43 -12.25 -25.53
N LEU A 542 23.10 -13.35 -25.20
CA LEU A 542 23.21 -13.89 -23.83
C LEU A 542 24.22 -13.16 -22.93
N GLN A 543 25.03 -12.26 -23.48
CA GLN A 543 25.89 -11.36 -22.69
C GLN A 543 25.17 -10.03 -22.35
N GLU A 544 24.08 -9.73 -23.04
CA GLU A 544 23.36 -8.47 -22.88
C GLU A 544 22.48 -8.44 -21.63
N LYS A 545 22.66 -7.39 -20.83
CA LYS A 545 21.85 -7.14 -19.63
C LYS A 545 20.36 -6.99 -19.95
N GLU A 546 20.03 -6.37 -21.07
CA GLU A 546 18.64 -6.17 -21.48
C GLU A 546 17.92 -7.49 -21.79
N THR A 547 18.62 -8.45 -22.40
CA THR A 547 18.09 -9.79 -22.67
C THR A 547 17.69 -10.48 -21.37
N TRP A 548 18.58 -10.52 -20.38
CA TRP A 548 18.30 -11.13 -19.08
C TRP A 548 17.24 -10.38 -18.27
N THR A 549 17.16 -9.06 -18.41
CA THR A 549 16.09 -8.27 -17.79
C THR A 549 14.71 -8.70 -18.30
N LYS A 550 14.61 -9.03 -19.60
CA LYS A 550 13.38 -9.55 -20.22
C LYS A 550 13.14 -11.01 -19.83
N LEU A 551 14.15 -11.88 -19.85
CA LEU A 551 13.97 -13.31 -19.54
C LEU A 551 13.66 -13.57 -18.06
N LEU A 552 14.26 -12.79 -17.15
CA LEU A 552 14.15 -12.93 -15.69
C LEU A 552 13.31 -11.82 -15.05
N ALA A 553 12.18 -11.48 -15.68
CA ALA A 553 11.29 -10.46 -15.18
C ALA A 553 10.74 -10.83 -13.77
N SER A 554 10.75 -9.87 -12.86
CA SER A 554 10.47 -10.08 -11.43
C SER A 554 9.11 -9.51 -11.01
N TYR A 555 8.03 -10.03 -11.63
CA TYR A 555 6.65 -9.73 -11.25
C TYR A 555 5.91 -11.01 -10.80
N ILE A 556 4.84 -10.85 -10.02
CA ILE A 556 4.20 -11.96 -9.29
C ILE A 556 3.59 -13.04 -10.20
N SER A 557 3.27 -12.70 -11.46
CA SER A 557 2.68 -13.64 -12.41
C SER A 557 3.68 -14.36 -13.30
N VAL A 558 4.99 -14.13 -13.17
CA VAL A 558 6.03 -14.80 -13.98
C VAL A 558 5.97 -16.32 -13.83
N GLN A 559 6.17 -17.03 -14.93
CA GLN A 559 6.10 -18.49 -15.01
C GLN A 559 7.25 -19.02 -15.87
N TYR A 560 7.84 -20.16 -15.46
CA TYR A 560 8.87 -20.86 -16.21
C TYR A 560 8.56 -22.35 -16.29
N ILE A 561 8.77 -22.95 -17.46
CA ILE A 561 8.50 -24.37 -17.67
C ILE A 561 9.59 -25.20 -16.96
N PRO A 562 9.23 -26.12 -16.03
CA PRO A 562 10.19 -27.04 -15.45
C PRO A 562 10.86 -27.87 -16.55
N ASP A 563 12.18 -27.98 -16.50
CA ASP A 563 13.02 -28.66 -17.50
C ASP A 563 12.99 -28.01 -18.91
N GLY A 564 12.50 -26.78 -19.03
CA GLY A 564 12.57 -25.98 -20.26
C GLY A 564 14.00 -25.55 -20.64
N PHE A 565 14.16 -24.96 -21.82
CA PHE A 565 15.42 -24.45 -22.33
C PHE A 565 16.01 -23.37 -21.42
N LEU A 566 15.20 -22.38 -21.01
CA LEU A 566 15.67 -21.32 -20.12
C LEU A 566 16.07 -21.90 -18.76
N TYR A 567 15.25 -22.82 -18.21
CA TYR A 567 15.55 -23.50 -16.96
C TYR A 567 16.92 -24.21 -17.02
N LYS A 568 17.13 -25.05 -18.03
CA LYS A 568 18.39 -25.81 -18.21
C LYS A 568 19.60 -24.90 -18.27
N TYR A 569 19.48 -23.80 -19.01
CA TYR A 569 20.56 -22.83 -19.14
C TYR A 569 20.86 -22.11 -17.81
N VAL A 570 19.83 -21.64 -17.10
CA VAL A 570 20.01 -20.97 -15.79
C VAL A 570 20.67 -21.91 -14.79
N ILE A 571 20.25 -23.18 -14.73
CA ILE A 571 20.89 -24.18 -13.85
C ILE A 571 22.40 -24.26 -14.09
N GLN A 572 22.84 -24.28 -15.35
CA GLN A 572 24.25 -24.41 -15.73
C GLN A 572 25.04 -23.10 -15.58
N HIS A 573 24.41 -21.95 -15.81
CA HIS A 573 25.10 -20.66 -15.98
C HIS A 573 24.71 -19.58 -14.97
N HIS A 574 23.94 -19.88 -13.92
CA HIS A 574 23.41 -18.91 -12.96
C HIS A 574 24.45 -17.91 -12.42
N ALA A 575 25.67 -18.35 -12.08
CA ALA A 575 26.71 -17.45 -11.56
C ALA A 575 27.14 -16.38 -12.59
N ALA A 576 27.23 -16.77 -13.87
CA ALA A 576 27.54 -15.83 -14.96
C ALA A 576 26.36 -14.92 -15.28
N ILE A 577 25.13 -15.40 -15.12
CA ILE A 577 23.92 -14.59 -15.32
C ILE A 577 23.82 -13.54 -14.21
N ASP A 578 24.08 -13.94 -12.96
CA ASP A 578 24.00 -13.06 -11.79
C ASP A 578 25.05 -11.94 -11.86
N SER A 579 26.23 -12.20 -12.41
CA SER A 579 27.30 -11.19 -12.57
C SER A 579 26.97 -10.10 -13.61
N ILE A 580 26.03 -10.35 -14.55
CA ILE A 580 25.51 -9.34 -15.48
C ILE A 580 24.69 -8.27 -14.72
N GLY A 581 24.14 -8.61 -13.54
CA GLY A 581 23.39 -7.67 -12.70
C GLY A 581 22.07 -7.22 -13.34
N ALA A 582 21.41 -8.10 -14.08
CA ALA A 582 20.15 -7.83 -14.79
C ALA A 582 18.91 -7.85 -13.87
N ALA A 583 18.98 -8.53 -12.72
CA ALA A 583 17.86 -8.67 -11.80
C ALA A 583 18.25 -8.29 -10.36
N ARG A 584 17.24 -7.94 -9.55
CA ARG A 584 17.41 -7.56 -8.13
C ARG A 584 17.57 -8.76 -7.20
N ALA A 585 17.34 -9.97 -7.69
CA ALA A 585 17.47 -11.23 -6.97
C ALA A 585 18.28 -12.23 -7.82
N PRO A 586 18.93 -13.22 -7.19
CA PRO A 586 19.66 -14.27 -7.92
C PRO A 586 18.76 -15.00 -8.93
N SER A 587 19.32 -15.33 -10.10
CA SER A 587 18.61 -15.99 -11.20
C SER A 587 17.95 -17.31 -10.78
N LEU A 588 18.62 -18.11 -9.95
CA LEU A 588 18.05 -19.34 -9.40
C LEU A 588 16.83 -19.11 -8.51
N TYR A 589 16.78 -18.00 -7.77
CA TYR A 589 15.62 -17.67 -6.93
C TYR A 589 14.43 -17.27 -7.80
N ILE A 590 14.65 -16.43 -8.82
CA ILE A 590 13.63 -16.03 -9.79
C ILE A 590 13.10 -17.25 -10.55
N MET A 591 14.01 -18.15 -10.96
CA MET A 591 13.65 -19.40 -11.62
C MET A 591 12.79 -20.30 -10.72
N GLN A 592 13.19 -20.49 -9.46
CA GLN A 592 12.41 -21.28 -8.50
C GLN A 592 11.00 -20.72 -8.29
N PHE A 593 10.88 -19.39 -8.18
CA PHE A 593 9.59 -18.72 -8.05
C PHE A 593 8.71 -18.92 -9.30
N GLY A 594 9.24 -18.70 -10.50
CA GLY A 594 8.47 -18.87 -11.73
C GLY A 594 8.11 -20.32 -12.05
N VAL A 595 8.97 -21.28 -11.71
CA VAL A 595 8.64 -22.72 -11.80
C VAL A 595 7.52 -23.08 -10.83
N ASN A 596 7.56 -22.56 -9.59
CA ASN A 596 6.48 -22.76 -8.63
C ASN A 596 5.15 -22.18 -9.14
N ASN A 597 5.17 -20.98 -9.71
CA ASN A 597 3.98 -20.38 -10.33
C ASN A 597 3.44 -21.22 -11.49
N TYR A 598 4.33 -21.75 -12.35
CA TYR A 598 3.92 -22.65 -13.43
C TYR A 598 3.25 -23.92 -12.88
N ILE A 599 3.79 -24.51 -11.81
CA ILE A 599 3.17 -25.67 -11.16
C ILE A 599 1.74 -25.34 -10.72
N LEU A 600 1.58 -24.24 -9.97
CA LEU A 600 0.29 -23.85 -9.38
C LEU A 600 -0.75 -23.39 -10.40
N LYS A 601 -0.33 -22.83 -11.56
CA LYS A 601 -1.23 -22.27 -12.57
C LYS A 601 -1.44 -23.17 -13.80
N ASN A 602 -0.50 -24.07 -14.09
CA ASN A 602 -0.54 -24.92 -15.28
C ASN A 602 -0.59 -26.42 -14.98
N ILE A 603 0.07 -26.91 -13.92
CA ILE A 603 0.08 -28.35 -13.62
C ILE A 603 -1.11 -28.74 -12.75
N VAL A 604 -1.30 -28.03 -11.62
CA VAL A 604 -2.35 -28.32 -10.64
C VAL A 604 -3.77 -28.19 -11.23
N PRO A 605 -4.21 -27.03 -11.76
CA PRO A 605 -5.58 -26.88 -12.24
C PRO A 605 -5.90 -27.74 -13.47
N ASN A 606 -4.90 -28.04 -14.30
CA ASN A 606 -5.08 -28.87 -15.50
C ASN A 606 -4.82 -30.38 -15.25
N LYS A 607 -4.68 -30.81 -13.99
CA LYS A 607 -4.55 -32.23 -13.60
C LYS A 607 -3.42 -32.98 -14.31
N LYS A 608 -2.29 -32.32 -14.57
CA LYS A 608 -1.12 -32.91 -15.26
C LYS A 608 -0.23 -33.71 -14.30
N GLU A 609 -0.75 -34.78 -13.71
CA GLU A 609 -0.05 -35.59 -12.70
C GLU A 609 1.32 -36.12 -13.19
N GLN A 610 1.42 -36.48 -14.47
CA GLN A 610 2.64 -36.99 -15.09
C GLN A 610 3.82 -36.01 -15.04
N GLU A 611 3.55 -34.70 -14.91
CA GLU A 611 4.58 -33.65 -14.85
C GLU A 611 5.17 -33.47 -13.44
N LEU A 612 4.56 -34.06 -12.40
CA LEU A 612 4.92 -33.78 -11.00
C LEU A 612 6.33 -34.24 -10.65
N ASN A 613 6.75 -35.42 -11.11
CA ASN A 613 8.10 -35.92 -10.82
C ASN A 613 9.17 -35.01 -11.44
N LYS A 614 8.93 -34.52 -12.66
CA LYS A 614 9.81 -33.60 -13.36
C LYS A 614 9.90 -32.25 -12.63
N ALA A 615 8.75 -31.69 -12.28
CA ALA A 615 8.66 -30.45 -11.51
C ALA A 615 9.34 -30.55 -10.12
N GLU A 616 9.10 -31.64 -9.39
CA GLU A 616 9.74 -31.92 -8.09
C GLU A 616 11.27 -32.00 -8.24
N THR A 617 11.76 -32.68 -9.27
CA THR A 617 13.19 -32.81 -9.54
C THR A 617 13.83 -31.45 -9.83
N CYS A 618 13.16 -30.62 -10.63
CA CYS A 618 13.63 -29.26 -10.93
C CYS A 618 13.69 -28.40 -9.65
N MET A 619 12.64 -28.43 -8.83
CA MET A 619 12.60 -27.71 -7.57
C MET A 619 13.70 -28.17 -6.60
N LYS A 620 13.97 -29.48 -6.53
CA LYS A 620 15.05 -30.05 -5.72
C LYS A 620 16.43 -29.59 -6.19
N GLN A 621 16.66 -29.58 -7.50
CA GLN A 621 17.92 -29.15 -8.10
C GLN A 621 18.20 -27.67 -7.76
N MET A 622 17.24 -26.77 -8.00
CA MET A 622 17.38 -25.35 -7.67
C MET A 622 17.59 -25.12 -6.17
N ALA A 623 16.80 -25.77 -5.31
CA ALA A 623 16.94 -25.62 -3.86
C ALA A 623 18.31 -26.10 -3.35
N THR A 624 18.88 -27.12 -3.99
CA THR A 624 20.23 -27.62 -3.69
C THR A 624 21.31 -26.63 -4.13
N LEU A 625 21.21 -26.08 -5.33
CA LEU A 625 22.16 -25.07 -5.84
C LEU A 625 22.12 -23.77 -5.02
N LEU A 626 20.93 -23.35 -4.61
CA LEU A 626 20.73 -22.22 -3.69
C LEU A 626 21.25 -22.49 -2.27
N LYS A 627 21.70 -23.71 -1.97
CA LYS A 627 22.06 -24.18 -0.62
C LYS A 627 20.95 -23.87 0.40
N SER A 628 19.70 -23.98 -0.03
CA SER A 628 18.57 -23.63 0.80
C SER A 628 18.51 -24.57 2.01
N PRO A 629 18.42 -24.05 3.24
CA PRO A 629 18.31 -24.89 4.42
C PRO A 629 16.98 -25.67 4.42
N ASP A 630 15.95 -25.16 3.74
CA ASP A 630 14.63 -25.76 3.66
C ASP A 630 14.42 -26.58 2.38
N LYS A 631 15.50 -26.98 1.70
CA LYS A 631 15.42 -27.73 0.45
C LYS A 631 14.50 -28.94 0.52
N GLU A 632 14.53 -29.70 1.62
CA GLU A 632 13.68 -30.88 1.81
C GLU A 632 12.19 -30.54 1.90
N VAL A 633 11.84 -29.32 2.31
CA VAL A 633 10.46 -28.84 2.37
C VAL A 633 10.01 -28.36 0.98
N ILE A 634 10.86 -27.58 0.30
CA ILE A 634 10.54 -26.87 -0.94
C ILE A 634 10.03 -27.83 -2.03
N TYR A 635 10.79 -28.86 -2.37
CA TYR A 635 10.41 -29.72 -3.50
C TYR A 635 9.29 -30.70 -3.15
N ARG A 636 9.20 -31.15 -1.90
CA ARG A 636 8.12 -32.04 -1.43
C ARG A 636 6.74 -31.39 -1.49
N LYS A 637 6.70 -30.06 -1.36
CA LYS A 637 5.48 -29.26 -1.46
C LYS A 637 4.78 -29.42 -2.81
N VAL A 638 5.52 -29.70 -3.90
CA VAL A 638 4.96 -29.88 -5.25
C VAL A 638 3.85 -30.93 -5.29
N LYS A 639 4.10 -32.12 -4.73
CA LYS A 639 3.10 -33.20 -4.68
C LYS A 639 1.97 -32.91 -3.70
N LEU A 640 2.28 -32.29 -2.56
CA LEU A 640 1.26 -31.89 -1.58
C LEU A 640 0.27 -30.88 -2.17
N ASP A 641 0.77 -29.84 -2.84
CA ASP A 641 -0.07 -28.81 -3.46
C ASP A 641 -0.95 -29.42 -4.57
N TYR A 642 -0.43 -30.38 -5.34
CA TYR A 642 -1.23 -31.10 -6.34
C TYR A 642 -2.32 -31.99 -5.71
N TYR A 643 -1.95 -32.92 -4.83
CA TYR A 643 -2.92 -33.89 -4.28
C TYR A 643 -3.87 -33.30 -3.25
N SER A 644 -3.58 -32.11 -2.69
CA SER A 644 -4.55 -31.38 -1.84
C SER A 644 -5.63 -30.66 -2.64
N LYS A 645 -5.41 -30.41 -3.94
CA LYS A 645 -6.38 -29.76 -4.86
C LYS A 645 -7.06 -30.77 -5.78
N ASN A 646 -6.32 -31.77 -6.23
CA ASN A 646 -6.80 -32.90 -7.03
C ASN A 646 -6.85 -34.14 -6.14
N TYR A 647 -7.82 -34.15 -5.22
CA TYR A 647 -7.81 -35.05 -4.09
C TYR A 647 -7.89 -36.53 -4.47
N ASP A 648 -6.81 -37.25 -4.15
CA ASP A 648 -6.71 -38.72 -4.09
C ASP A 648 -6.24 -39.05 -2.68
N ALA A 649 -7.08 -39.69 -1.86
CA ALA A 649 -6.81 -39.88 -0.44
C ALA A 649 -5.48 -40.61 -0.17
N LYS A 650 -5.15 -41.64 -0.96
CA LYS A 650 -3.92 -42.42 -0.76
C LYS A 650 -2.68 -41.61 -1.12
N LYS A 651 -2.71 -40.92 -2.27
CA LYS A 651 -1.58 -40.10 -2.74
C LYS A 651 -1.43 -38.84 -1.90
N PHE A 652 -2.53 -38.23 -1.46
CA PHE A 652 -2.54 -37.12 -0.52
C PHE A 652 -1.90 -37.52 0.81
N ASN A 653 -2.33 -38.63 1.43
CA ASN A 653 -1.74 -39.13 2.67
C ASN A 653 -0.24 -39.34 2.54
N ALA A 654 0.19 -39.98 1.45
CA ALA A 654 1.61 -40.18 1.17
C ALA A 654 2.37 -38.84 1.00
N ALA A 655 1.81 -37.89 0.25
CA ALA A 655 2.45 -36.60 -0.02
C ALA A 655 2.56 -35.72 1.23
N VAL A 656 1.49 -35.58 2.01
CA VAL A 656 1.51 -34.76 3.23
C VAL A 656 2.42 -35.39 4.30
N THR A 657 2.38 -36.72 4.44
CA THR A 657 3.29 -37.44 5.35
C THR A 657 4.74 -37.24 4.92
N ASN A 658 5.05 -37.38 3.63
CA ASN A 658 6.40 -37.15 3.11
C ASN A 658 6.86 -35.71 3.35
N TYR A 659 6.01 -34.73 3.07
CA TYR A 659 6.29 -33.30 3.30
C TYR A 659 6.61 -33.00 4.77
N VAL A 660 5.85 -33.56 5.72
CA VAL A 660 6.08 -33.30 7.15
C VAL A 660 7.25 -34.12 7.68
N GLU A 661 7.23 -35.45 7.53
CA GLU A 661 8.17 -36.35 8.20
C GLU A 661 9.54 -36.37 7.52
N ASN A 662 9.58 -36.25 6.18
CA ASN A 662 10.84 -36.25 5.41
C ASN A 662 11.24 -34.86 4.90
N GLY A 663 10.38 -33.85 5.08
CA GLY A 663 10.68 -32.46 4.78
C GLY A 663 10.89 -31.66 6.05
N LEU A 664 9.79 -31.25 6.68
CA LEU A 664 9.83 -30.37 7.86
C LEU A 664 10.71 -30.96 8.96
N PHE A 665 10.43 -32.19 9.42
CA PHE A 665 11.13 -32.83 10.54
C PHE A 665 12.62 -33.12 10.31
N LYS A 666 13.17 -32.83 9.13
CA LYS A 666 14.62 -32.85 8.90
C LYS A 666 15.37 -31.72 9.57
N ARG A 667 14.67 -30.68 10.04
CA ARG A 667 15.24 -29.63 10.88
C ARG A 667 14.53 -29.58 12.22
N ASP A 668 15.29 -29.35 13.28
CA ASP A 668 14.75 -29.15 14.62
C ASP A 668 14.43 -27.65 14.83
N PRO A 669 13.16 -27.26 15.02
CA PRO A 669 12.81 -25.87 15.30
C PRO A 669 13.48 -25.34 16.58
N TYR A 670 13.79 -26.18 17.58
CA TYR A 670 14.47 -25.73 18.79
C TYR A 670 15.94 -25.40 18.55
N GLN A 671 16.59 -26.11 17.63
CA GLN A 671 17.93 -25.74 17.16
C GLN A 671 17.88 -24.39 16.43
N MET A 672 16.87 -24.13 15.59
CA MET A 672 16.72 -22.84 14.92
C MET A 672 16.58 -21.68 15.92
N ILE A 673 15.80 -21.89 16.98
CA ILE A 673 15.64 -20.91 18.06
C ILE A 673 16.99 -20.64 18.74
N ALA A 674 17.77 -21.68 19.02
CA ALA A 674 19.10 -21.54 19.61
C ALA A 674 20.07 -20.77 18.70
N GLU A 675 20.09 -21.08 17.40
CA GLU A 675 20.90 -20.39 16.38
C GLU A 675 20.50 -18.92 16.23
N ASN A 676 19.23 -18.59 16.45
CA ASN A 676 18.71 -17.23 16.39
C ASN A 676 18.99 -16.40 17.66
N LYS A 677 19.40 -17.04 18.77
CA LYS A 677 19.61 -16.37 20.06
C LYS A 677 20.48 -15.11 19.97
N PRO A 678 21.64 -15.08 19.27
CA PRO A 678 22.46 -13.86 19.20
C PRO A 678 21.74 -12.68 18.52
N LYS A 679 20.89 -12.94 17.52
CA LYS A 679 20.08 -11.91 16.86
C LYS A 679 19.00 -11.38 17.80
N PHE A 680 18.35 -12.28 18.54
CA PHE A 680 17.36 -11.91 19.55
C PHE A 680 17.98 -11.11 20.70
N ASP A 681 19.12 -11.53 21.25
CA ASP A 681 19.83 -10.81 22.31
C ASP A 681 20.19 -9.38 21.87
N LYS A 682 20.70 -9.23 20.63
CA LYS A 682 20.98 -7.91 20.05
C LYS A 682 19.72 -7.06 19.87
N TYR A 683 18.61 -7.68 19.46
CA TYR A 683 17.32 -6.99 19.34
C TYR A 683 16.78 -6.54 20.71
N MET A 684 17.01 -7.33 21.75
CA MET A 684 16.54 -7.04 23.12
C MET A 684 17.40 -6.01 23.87
N GLU A 685 18.64 -5.79 23.47
CA GLU A 685 19.61 -4.94 24.16
C GLU A 685 19.11 -3.51 24.46
N PRO A 686 18.45 -2.78 23.54
CA PRO A 686 17.89 -1.45 23.84
C PRO A 686 16.79 -1.49 24.91
N TYR A 687 16.00 -2.56 24.95
CA TYR A 687 14.91 -2.71 25.92
C TYR A 687 15.44 -3.12 27.31
N LEU A 688 16.42 -4.02 27.35
CA LEU A 688 17.03 -4.49 28.60
C LEU A 688 17.93 -3.43 29.24
N SER A 689 18.57 -2.58 28.44
CA SER A 689 19.36 -1.44 28.93
C SER A 689 18.50 -0.25 29.40
N GLY A 690 17.19 -0.30 29.20
CA GLY A 690 16.27 0.80 29.50
C GLY A 690 16.34 1.97 28.50
N LYS A 691 17.03 1.79 27.37
CA LYS A 691 17.10 2.77 26.27
C LYS A 691 15.77 2.86 25.50
N GLU A 692 15.05 1.75 25.38
CA GLU A 692 13.71 1.68 24.80
C GLU A 692 12.70 1.09 25.79
N ASP A 693 11.46 1.60 25.76
CA ASP A 693 10.36 1.15 26.62
C ASP A 693 9.44 0.20 25.86
N SER A 694 9.56 -1.10 26.17
CA SER A 694 8.75 -2.15 25.55
C SER A 694 7.25 -1.99 25.73
N THR A 695 6.77 -1.26 26.75
CA THR A 695 5.33 -1.02 26.97
C THR A 695 4.73 -0.08 25.93
N LYS A 696 5.57 0.70 25.24
CA LYS A 696 5.15 1.63 24.18
C LYS A 696 5.12 0.99 22.78
N VAL A 697 5.55 -0.26 22.67
CA VAL A 697 5.60 -0.98 21.41
C VAL A 697 4.30 -1.77 21.23
N ALA A 698 3.50 -1.40 20.24
CA ALA A 698 2.25 -2.10 19.93
C ALA A 698 2.52 -3.59 19.65
N ASN A 699 1.73 -4.48 20.25
CA ASN A 699 1.87 -5.93 20.15
C ASN A 699 3.27 -6.45 20.55
N TRP A 700 3.90 -5.80 21.54
CA TRP A 700 5.25 -6.13 22.01
C TRP A 700 5.46 -7.63 22.24
N ASP A 701 4.54 -8.31 22.93
CA ASP A 701 4.69 -9.73 23.24
C ASP A 701 4.78 -10.60 21.97
N MET A 702 3.93 -10.32 20.97
CA MET A 702 3.97 -11.01 19.69
C MET A 702 5.28 -10.72 18.95
N MET A 703 5.72 -9.46 18.90
CA MET A 703 6.95 -9.09 18.21
C MET A 703 8.18 -9.70 18.89
N LYS A 704 8.23 -9.68 20.22
CA LYS A 704 9.24 -10.33 21.04
C LYS A 704 9.28 -11.83 20.76
N ASP A 705 8.13 -12.51 20.70
CA ASP A 705 8.09 -13.93 20.38
C ASP A 705 8.53 -14.23 18.94
N ILE A 706 8.11 -13.44 17.95
CA ILE A 706 8.57 -13.60 16.56
C ILE A 706 10.08 -13.42 16.47
N MET A 707 10.62 -12.38 17.11
CA MET A 707 12.06 -12.11 17.11
C MET A 707 12.86 -13.17 17.85
N ARG A 708 12.31 -13.73 18.94
CA ARG A 708 12.92 -14.84 19.69
C ARG A 708 12.95 -16.12 18.87
N LEU A 709 11.81 -16.46 18.24
CA LEU A 709 11.63 -17.71 17.53
C LEU A 709 12.28 -17.70 16.13
N GLY A 710 12.42 -16.54 15.49
CA GLY A 710 13.04 -16.41 14.18
C GLY A 710 12.39 -17.31 13.12
N ASP A 711 13.21 -18.08 12.40
CA ASP A 711 12.74 -18.98 11.34
C ASP A 711 11.84 -20.12 11.86
N ALA A 712 11.85 -20.42 13.16
CA ALA A 712 10.95 -21.41 13.74
C ALA A 712 9.47 -21.00 13.62
N VAL A 713 9.17 -19.69 13.49
CA VAL A 713 7.80 -19.19 13.21
C VAL A 713 7.33 -19.66 11.83
N ASN A 714 8.15 -19.52 10.80
CA ASN A 714 7.83 -19.98 9.45
C ASN A 714 7.59 -21.49 9.44
N TRP A 715 8.41 -22.21 10.19
CA TRP A 715 8.30 -23.66 10.32
C TRP A 715 7.01 -24.09 11.05
N ALA A 716 6.61 -23.36 12.10
CA ALA A 716 5.30 -23.55 12.76
C ALA A 716 4.14 -23.29 11.78
N TYR A 717 4.23 -22.27 10.93
CA TYR A 717 3.23 -22.02 9.89
C TYR A 717 3.19 -23.11 8.82
N PHE A 718 4.34 -23.66 8.39
CA PHE A 718 4.34 -24.79 7.45
C PHE A 718 3.71 -26.05 8.04
N LEU A 719 3.93 -26.34 9.33
CA LEU A 719 3.22 -27.44 10.01
C LEU A 719 1.73 -27.16 10.16
N ARG A 720 1.36 -25.93 10.53
CA ARG A 720 -0.04 -25.50 10.60
C ARG A 720 -0.73 -25.71 9.26
N ASP A 721 -0.11 -25.28 8.16
CA ASP A 721 -0.69 -25.38 6.83
C ASP A 721 -0.83 -26.85 6.39
N ALA A 722 0.17 -27.70 6.69
CA ALA A 722 0.05 -29.14 6.46
C ALA A 722 -1.13 -29.75 7.25
N ALA A 723 -1.26 -29.40 8.53
CA ALA A 723 -2.37 -29.86 9.36
C ALA A 723 -3.72 -29.32 8.88
N GLU A 724 -3.78 -28.07 8.42
CA GLU A 724 -4.98 -27.50 7.80
C GLU A 724 -5.34 -28.24 6.50
N THR A 725 -4.37 -28.64 5.67
CA THR A 725 -4.69 -29.45 4.48
C THR A 725 -5.31 -30.79 4.84
N VAL A 726 -4.89 -31.42 5.93
CA VAL A 726 -5.51 -32.64 6.46
C VAL A 726 -6.91 -32.37 6.99
N TYR A 727 -7.11 -31.23 7.67
CA TYR A 727 -8.44 -30.81 8.08
C TYR A 727 -9.37 -30.65 6.87
N MET A 728 -8.94 -29.94 5.83
CA MET A 728 -9.77 -29.68 4.64
C MET A 728 -10.04 -30.95 3.82
N ASN A 729 -9.11 -31.89 3.84
CA ASN A 729 -9.17 -33.12 3.06
C ASN A 729 -8.99 -34.35 3.98
N PRO A 730 -9.99 -34.67 4.82
CA PRO A 730 -9.88 -35.80 5.73
C PRO A 730 -9.89 -37.11 4.93
N ALA A 731 -8.78 -37.84 4.95
CA ALA A 731 -8.67 -39.15 4.31
C ALA A 731 -9.22 -40.27 5.18
N ASP A 732 -8.74 -40.34 6.42
CA ASP A 732 -9.12 -41.35 7.40
C ASP A 732 -8.83 -40.84 8.82
N LYS A 733 -9.28 -41.61 9.82
CA LYS A 733 -9.12 -41.28 11.24
C LYS A 733 -7.64 -41.23 11.66
N ALA A 734 -6.78 -42.06 11.09
CA ALA A 734 -5.35 -42.06 11.43
C ALA A 734 -4.66 -40.79 10.91
N MET A 735 -5.01 -40.34 9.71
CA MET A 735 -4.53 -39.10 9.13
C MET A 735 -5.02 -37.88 9.94
N LEU A 736 -6.29 -37.88 10.39
CA LEU A 736 -6.81 -36.84 11.28
C LEU A 736 -6.05 -36.76 12.62
N GLN A 737 -5.66 -37.91 13.19
CA GLN A 737 -4.85 -37.96 14.41
C GLN A 737 -3.42 -37.43 14.16
N ARG A 738 -2.81 -37.77 13.02
CA ARG A 738 -1.51 -37.22 12.62
C ARG A 738 -1.59 -35.71 12.42
N GLY A 739 -2.59 -35.23 11.70
CA GLY A 739 -2.85 -33.80 11.51
C GLY A 739 -3.00 -33.08 12.85
N LEU A 740 -3.76 -33.66 13.79
CA LEU A 740 -3.90 -33.12 15.15
C LEU A 740 -2.56 -33.02 15.89
N ALA A 741 -1.71 -34.05 15.79
CA ALA A 741 -0.38 -34.04 16.39
C ALA A 741 0.52 -32.96 15.77
N TRP A 742 0.45 -32.76 14.45
CA TRP A 742 1.19 -31.71 13.76
C TRP A 742 0.70 -30.30 14.12
N ALA A 743 -0.61 -30.09 14.20
CA ALA A 743 -1.21 -28.83 14.66
C ALA A 743 -0.80 -28.52 16.10
N LYS A 744 -0.80 -29.54 16.98
CA LYS A 744 -0.30 -29.39 18.35
C LYS A 744 1.16 -28.95 18.35
N LYS A 745 2.02 -29.59 17.54
CA LYS A 745 3.44 -29.23 17.44
C LYS A 745 3.64 -27.80 16.91
N ALA A 746 2.87 -27.38 15.91
CA ALA A 746 2.89 -26.01 15.40
C ALA A 746 2.54 -25.00 16.50
N ARG A 747 1.48 -25.28 17.26
CA ARG A 747 1.04 -24.47 18.40
C ARG A 747 2.09 -24.42 19.52
N ASP A 748 2.68 -25.55 19.87
CA ASP A 748 3.69 -25.65 20.93
C ASP A 748 4.98 -24.86 20.56
N ILE A 749 5.28 -24.71 19.26
CA ILE A 749 6.39 -23.85 18.77
C ILE A 749 5.97 -22.37 18.79
N PHE A 750 4.80 -22.06 18.24
CA PHE A 750 4.28 -20.70 18.15
C PHE A 750 2.75 -20.67 18.36
N SER A 751 2.34 -20.30 19.57
CA SER A 751 0.93 -20.10 19.90
C SER A 751 0.47 -18.77 19.34
N HIS A 752 -0.47 -18.85 18.40
CA HIS A 752 -1.00 -17.72 17.64
C HIS A 752 -2.41 -18.11 17.17
N PHE A 753 -3.32 -17.15 17.03
CA PHE A 753 -4.73 -17.45 16.70
C PHE A 753 -4.89 -18.42 15.51
N SER A 754 -4.00 -18.34 14.51
CA SER A 754 -4.04 -19.25 13.37
C SER A 754 -3.62 -20.70 13.69
N THR A 755 -2.62 -20.90 14.56
CA THR A 755 -2.18 -22.25 14.96
C THR A 755 -3.20 -22.86 15.93
N GLU A 756 -3.77 -22.04 16.81
CA GLU A 756 -4.87 -22.42 17.71
C GLU A 756 -6.15 -22.79 16.94
N GLY A 757 -6.56 -21.97 15.97
CA GLY A 757 -7.75 -22.22 15.16
C GLY A 757 -7.68 -23.54 14.37
N VAL A 758 -6.49 -23.87 13.83
CA VAL A 758 -6.27 -25.15 13.14
C VAL A 758 -6.26 -26.33 14.11
N TYR A 759 -5.59 -26.18 15.25
CA TYR A 759 -5.57 -27.21 16.29
C TYR A 759 -6.97 -27.51 16.83
N ALA A 760 -7.76 -26.48 17.13
CA ALA A 760 -9.16 -26.61 17.57
C ALA A 760 -10.05 -27.24 16.49
N GLY A 761 -9.90 -26.85 15.22
CA GLY A 761 -10.62 -27.50 14.12
C GLY A 761 -10.34 -29.00 14.04
N LEU A 762 -9.08 -29.41 14.19
CA LEU A 762 -8.70 -30.82 14.20
C LEU A 762 -9.14 -31.55 15.47
N LEU A 763 -9.15 -30.90 16.64
CA LEU A 763 -9.75 -31.46 17.85
C LEU A 763 -11.22 -31.79 17.61
N PHE A 764 -11.97 -30.87 17.02
CA PHE A 764 -13.37 -31.07 16.67
C PHE A 764 -13.56 -32.28 15.73
N LYS A 765 -12.77 -32.37 14.64
CA LYS A 765 -12.83 -33.53 13.72
C LYS A 765 -12.38 -34.85 14.35
N ASN A 766 -11.64 -34.80 15.46
CA ASN A 766 -11.28 -35.97 16.26
C ASN A 766 -12.29 -36.24 17.41
N GLY A 767 -13.46 -35.60 17.41
CA GLY A 767 -14.54 -35.83 18.37
C GLY A 767 -14.40 -35.06 19.69
N LYS A 768 -13.45 -34.13 19.78
CA LYS A 768 -13.17 -33.33 21.00
C LYS A 768 -13.81 -31.94 20.90
N GLN A 769 -15.12 -31.90 20.73
CA GLN A 769 -15.88 -30.66 20.50
C GLN A 769 -15.72 -29.64 21.64
N ASN A 770 -15.85 -30.07 22.89
CA ASN A 770 -15.76 -29.15 24.03
C ASN A 770 -14.36 -28.51 24.17
N GLU A 771 -13.30 -29.28 23.88
CA GLU A 771 -11.93 -28.75 23.85
C GLU A 771 -11.75 -27.72 22.72
N ALA A 772 -12.31 -28.01 21.53
CA ALA A 772 -12.25 -27.10 20.40
C ALA A 772 -12.98 -25.78 20.67
N VAL A 773 -14.20 -25.83 21.23
CA VAL A 773 -14.97 -24.63 21.60
C VAL A 773 -14.20 -23.79 22.61
N LYS A 774 -13.64 -24.42 23.65
CA LYS A 774 -12.88 -23.73 24.69
C LYS A 774 -11.69 -22.94 24.12
N ILE A 775 -10.96 -23.51 23.15
CA ILE A 775 -9.83 -22.82 22.52
C ILE A 775 -10.30 -21.59 21.75
N TYR A 776 -11.36 -21.72 20.94
CA TYR A 776 -11.92 -20.57 20.21
C TYR A 776 -12.42 -19.46 21.15
N GLU A 777 -13.10 -19.82 22.25
CA GLU A 777 -13.55 -18.87 23.28
C GLU A 777 -12.36 -18.16 23.96
N GLN A 778 -11.28 -18.88 24.24
CA GLN A 778 -10.06 -18.31 24.83
C GLN A 778 -9.35 -17.36 23.87
N GLU A 779 -9.30 -17.67 22.58
CA GLU A 779 -8.67 -16.82 21.57
C GLU A 779 -9.51 -15.57 21.28
N LEU A 780 -10.85 -15.66 21.32
CA LEU A 780 -11.74 -14.50 21.15
C LEU A 780 -11.42 -13.34 22.10
N VAL A 781 -10.97 -13.63 23.33
CA VAL A 781 -10.59 -12.61 24.32
C VAL A 781 -9.32 -11.84 23.92
N LYS A 782 -8.45 -12.45 23.09
CA LYS A 782 -7.13 -11.91 22.72
C LYS A 782 -7.09 -11.34 21.31
N LEU A 783 -8.16 -11.52 20.52
CA LEU A 783 -8.16 -11.21 19.09
C LEU A 783 -8.35 -9.72 18.80
N PRO A 784 -7.67 -9.19 17.76
CA PRO A 784 -8.01 -7.89 17.19
C PRO A 784 -9.44 -7.90 16.62
N SER A 785 -10.15 -6.75 16.69
CA SER A 785 -11.55 -6.60 16.27
C SER A 785 -11.88 -7.18 14.89
N VAL A 786 -10.95 -7.07 13.93
CA VAL A 786 -11.12 -7.53 12.53
C VAL A 786 -11.22 -9.06 12.40
N LYS A 787 -10.74 -9.83 13.39
CA LYS A 787 -10.81 -11.31 13.38
C LYS A 787 -11.86 -11.89 14.33
N THR A 788 -12.50 -11.04 15.14
CA THR A 788 -13.51 -11.43 16.12
C THR A 788 -14.72 -12.08 15.45
N GLU A 789 -15.28 -11.48 14.40
CA GLU A 789 -16.49 -12.00 13.72
C GLU A 789 -16.30 -13.43 13.19
N LEU A 790 -15.14 -13.71 12.58
CA LEU A 790 -14.83 -15.06 12.07
C LEU A 790 -14.78 -16.08 13.22
N PHE A 791 -14.10 -15.75 14.32
CA PHE A 791 -13.95 -16.65 15.45
C PHE A 791 -15.26 -16.82 16.23
N GLU A 792 -16.12 -15.80 16.29
CA GLU A 792 -17.48 -15.90 16.83
C GLU A 792 -18.34 -16.84 16.00
N ALA A 793 -18.33 -16.67 14.67
CA ALA A 793 -19.04 -17.54 13.74
C ALA A 793 -18.54 -18.99 13.85
N ASN A 794 -17.23 -19.20 13.97
CA ASN A 794 -16.63 -20.53 14.15
C ASN A 794 -17.00 -21.13 15.51
N THR A 795 -16.98 -20.35 16.58
CA THR A 795 -17.40 -20.79 17.92
C THR A 795 -18.85 -21.25 17.91
N ALA A 796 -19.75 -20.48 17.28
CA ALA A 796 -21.16 -20.82 17.14
C ALA A 796 -21.35 -22.11 16.32
N GLN A 797 -20.60 -22.26 15.21
CA GLN A 797 -20.64 -23.49 14.41
C GLN A 797 -20.17 -24.70 15.21
N LEU A 798 -19.05 -24.60 15.92
CA LEU A 798 -18.51 -25.68 16.75
C LEU A 798 -19.47 -26.05 17.88
N LYS A 799 -20.10 -25.09 18.56
CA LYS A 799 -21.15 -25.35 19.57
C LYS A 799 -22.35 -26.08 18.97
N ALA A 800 -22.73 -25.75 17.75
CA ALA A 800 -23.79 -26.40 17.00
C ALA A 800 -23.39 -27.76 16.38
N GLY A 801 -22.19 -28.29 16.68
CA GLY A 801 -21.72 -29.56 16.12
C GLY A 801 -21.39 -29.48 14.63
N LYS A 802 -21.09 -28.30 14.09
CA LYS A 802 -20.72 -28.06 12.69
C LYS A 802 -19.24 -27.70 12.56
N ALA A 803 -18.57 -28.32 11.58
CA ALA A 803 -17.19 -28.03 11.27
C ALA A 803 -17.06 -26.67 10.54
N PRO A 804 -16.18 -25.76 11.00
CA PRO A 804 -15.92 -24.50 10.30
C PRO A 804 -15.38 -24.65 8.87
N LYS A 805 -15.83 -23.79 7.95
CA LYS A 805 -15.30 -23.76 6.57
C LYS A 805 -13.94 -23.08 6.47
N SER A 806 -13.71 -22.04 7.26
CA SER A 806 -12.41 -21.39 7.43
C SER A 806 -12.04 -21.41 8.90
N LEU A 807 -10.80 -21.73 9.22
CA LEU A 807 -10.33 -21.85 10.61
C LEU A 807 -9.72 -20.55 11.14
N TRP A 808 -9.23 -19.68 10.24
CA TRP A 808 -8.52 -18.44 10.61
C TRP A 808 -8.34 -17.44 9.45
N LYS A 809 -8.46 -17.90 8.19
CA LYS A 809 -8.39 -17.08 6.98
C LYS A 809 -9.69 -16.29 6.83
#